data_AF-A0A1Q3TQR8-F1
#
_entry.id   AF-A0A1Q3TQR8-F1
#
_cell.length_a   1.000
_cell.length_b   1.000
_cell.length_c   1.000
_cell.angle_alpha   90.00
_cell.angle_beta   90.00
_cell.angle_gamma   90.00
#
_symmetry.space_group_name_H-M   'P 1'
#
loop_
_entity.id
_entity.type
_entity.pdbx_description
1 polymer ?
#
loop_
_entity_poly.entity_id
_entity_poly.type
_entity_poly.pdbx_seq_one_letter_code
_entity_poly.pdbx_strand_id
1 'polypeptide(L)'
;MSTNPPNPAPVCAVKDIQFFVKQELLKHKPSVNKYRTRFDQAETKYLYWDIEIVNLLCKKEENPLFFKIRCTALTTKKVMYAGDHAIDFQLSDISNVITGSWGTPGGGYWIADQYLWEVLVNDSVVFTKTIIIDKLGQVTENFNPYFQFEELKIYPSYTDRREKNQGYRYLRQLQSTETEHLGLEIAIKRKFTEARTLEFKLNIIDALNGFSVVSFKYDTVFTGISSSQTEFVRLTYGETQPGFWKNGTYLLYLSFMDVNIASGQFTVGDAEVEGLLQPIGQFTVNHPSSDTRQVTKTVLEDAMSELNSLVGMTGVKQTIHENIEYLKFNKLRMEKGFADDGQLSLHSIFTGNPGTGKTTVVRLLGRIYKAMGLLSKGHVVEATRADLVGEFIGQTAPKTKAMITKARGGILFLDEVYALARSGSDNKDYGAEVIEMLLKEMSDGPGDIAIIGAGYPNEVNAFLESNPGLKSRFSQHFHFEDYLPDELMLIAGAALKKEEAALSNAAEAELRKRLTNLYRARDKYFGNGRLVFSIIDEAKREMGIRLLKQGNLDTLSKDELSRIELEDLEKVFEEEQRTKLILTINQAELDEALQQLDNMVGLQQIKQEVRDKINLVRFYSETGKDVLNRFSLHTLMTGNPGTGKTTLARLLGKIYKALGLLERGHVVEVDRQNLVAAYVGQTAIKTADAIRQAMGGVLFIDEAYSLADSGENDFGSEAIETLLKMMEDHRGKFAVIAAGYPDNMNEFVRSNPGLQSRFDATYSLPDYSYEELYTIAEKQLALHELLLNSEAAASLSDYLNRACENRDKFFGNARFVRQAVEAIVNRQYLRMAALTKEQRTPELLQYVTLADIEQLQLPEASRRRSIGFKQH
;
A
#
# COMPACT_ATOMS: atom_id res chain seq x y z
N MET A 1 -58.63 25.53 -61.45
CA MET A 1 -57.71 25.78 -60.33
C MET A 1 -57.96 24.71 -59.29
N SER A 2 -57.12 23.68 -59.27
CA SER A 2 -57.08 22.70 -58.18
C SER A 2 -56.36 23.37 -57.02
N THR A 3 -57.11 23.90 -56.06
CA THR A 3 -56.54 24.35 -54.78
C THR A 3 -56.20 23.09 -54.01
N ASN A 4 -54.92 22.68 -54.06
CA ASN A 4 -54.39 21.65 -53.18
C ASN A 4 -54.82 21.98 -51.74
N PRO A 5 -55.34 21.01 -50.98
CA PRO A 5 -55.66 21.23 -49.58
C PRO A 5 -54.38 21.68 -48.84
N PRO A 6 -54.50 22.48 -47.77
CA PRO A 6 -53.34 22.87 -46.98
C PRO A 6 -52.63 21.59 -46.51
N ASN A 7 -51.34 21.50 -46.84
CA ASN A 7 -50.48 20.39 -46.44
C ASN A 7 -50.67 20.20 -44.92
N PRO A 8 -51.04 19.00 -44.43
CA PRO A 8 -51.26 18.80 -43.01
C PRO A 8 -50.01 19.25 -42.24
N ALA A 9 -50.23 19.99 -41.14
CA ALA A 9 -49.14 20.47 -40.30
C ALA A 9 -48.23 19.29 -39.92
N PRO A 10 -46.90 19.44 -39.98
CA PRO A 10 -45.98 18.32 -39.78
C PRO A 10 -46.18 17.73 -38.38
N VAL A 11 -46.42 16.42 -38.31
CA VAL A 11 -46.68 15.68 -37.07
C VAL A 11 -45.41 15.56 -36.20
N CYS A 12 -44.23 15.79 -36.78
CA CYS A 12 -42.94 15.76 -36.12
C CYS A 12 -42.05 16.91 -36.62
N ALA A 13 -41.05 17.30 -35.83
CA ALA A 13 -40.02 18.25 -36.22
C ALA A 13 -38.62 17.71 -35.94
N VAL A 14 -37.66 18.02 -36.80
CA VAL A 14 -36.24 17.75 -36.55
C VAL A 14 -35.72 18.83 -35.61
N LYS A 15 -35.21 18.42 -34.44
CA LYS A 15 -34.66 19.32 -33.43
C LYS A 15 -33.20 19.69 -33.72
N ASP A 16 -32.37 18.69 -34.03
CA ASP A 16 -30.99 18.91 -34.47
C ASP A 16 -30.48 17.69 -35.26
N ILE A 17 -29.44 17.90 -36.05
CA ILE A 17 -28.57 16.83 -36.58
C ILE A 17 -27.14 17.08 -36.09
N GLN A 18 -26.53 16.09 -35.48
CA GLN A 18 -25.23 16.22 -34.86
C GLN A 18 -24.25 15.26 -35.52
N PHE A 19 -23.07 15.74 -35.92
CA PHE A 19 -22.13 14.95 -36.72
C PHE A 19 -20.89 14.58 -35.91
N PHE A 20 -20.33 13.41 -36.18
CA PHE A 20 -19.12 12.92 -35.51
C PHE A 20 -18.35 11.94 -36.41
N VAL A 21 -17.11 11.62 -36.04
CA VAL A 21 -16.27 10.63 -36.76
C VAL A 21 -15.82 9.56 -35.77
N LYS A 22 -15.90 8.27 -36.15
CA LYS A 22 -15.36 7.14 -35.36
C LYS A 22 -13.94 6.82 -35.85
N GLN A 23 -12.99 6.64 -34.94
CA GLN A 23 -11.64 6.13 -35.30
C GLN A 23 -11.62 4.60 -35.18
N GLU A 24 -11.06 3.92 -36.19
CA GLU A 24 -10.99 2.44 -36.27
C GLU A 24 -10.03 1.85 -35.22
N LEU A 25 -10.54 1.06 -34.24
CA LEU A 25 -10.17 -0.36 -34.04
C LEU A 25 -10.80 -1.02 -32.80
N LEU A 26 -11.10 -2.30 -33.04
CA LEU A 26 -11.46 -3.44 -32.17
C LEU A 26 -12.81 -3.42 -31.41
N LYS A 27 -13.61 -4.40 -31.84
CA LYS A 27 -14.93 -4.82 -31.37
C LYS A 27 -14.92 -4.99 -29.85
N HIS A 28 -15.82 -4.26 -29.17
CA HIS A 28 -16.65 -4.70 -28.05
C HIS A 28 -16.93 -3.53 -27.12
N LYS A 29 -18.21 -3.10 -27.06
CA LYS A 29 -18.86 -2.03 -26.26
C LYS A 29 -19.20 -0.73 -27.06
N PRO A 30 -20.18 0.10 -26.63
CA PRO A 30 -20.87 1.06 -27.52
C PRO A 30 -20.59 2.55 -27.25
N SER A 31 -20.17 3.31 -28.25
CA SER A 31 -19.66 4.70 -28.24
C SER A 31 -20.64 5.87 -27.90
N VAL A 32 -20.42 6.67 -26.84
CA VAL A 32 -20.77 8.11 -26.73
C VAL A 32 -20.10 8.95 -27.83
N ASN A 33 -20.91 9.67 -28.60
CA ASN A 33 -20.50 10.41 -29.80
C ASN A 33 -20.06 11.86 -29.47
N LYS A 34 -18.95 12.33 -30.07
CA LYS A 34 -18.46 13.72 -29.92
C LYS A 34 -18.88 14.57 -31.12
N TYR A 35 -19.84 15.46 -30.91
CA TYR A 35 -20.46 16.19 -32.01
C TYR A 35 -19.77 17.50 -32.38
N ARG A 36 -19.50 17.66 -33.68
CA ARG A 36 -18.92 18.86 -34.29
C ARG A 36 -19.52 19.14 -35.66
N THR A 37 -19.40 20.37 -36.12
CA THR A 37 -19.84 20.82 -37.45
C THR A 37 -18.66 20.95 -38.41
N ARG A 38 -17.47 20.60 -37.95
CA ARG A 38 -16.24 20.83 -38.69
C ARG A 38 -15.19 19.75 -38.47
N PHE A 39 -14.60 19.30 -39.55
CA PHE A 39 -13.74 18.12 -39.61
C PHE A 39 -12.55 18.37 -40.52
N ASP A 40 -11.49 17.58 -40.38
CA ASP A 40 -10.43 17.50 -41.39
C ASP A 40 -10.60 16.26 -42.28
N GLN A 41 -10.25 16.38 -43.56
CA GLN A 41 -10.29 15.30 -44.53
C GLN A 41 -9.46 14.08 -44.09
N ALA A 42 -8.34 14.30 -43.38
CA ALA A 42 -7.46 13.21 -42.93
C ALA A 42 -8.12 12.29 -41.89
N GLU A 43 -9.04 12.80 -41.09
CA GLU A 43 -9.76 12.02 -40.07
C GLU A 43 -11.11 11.50 -40.55
N THR A 44 -11.75 12.16 -41.52
CA THR A 44 -13.11 11.83 -41.99
C THR A 44 -13.14 10.68 -42.99
N LYS A 45 -12.82 9.45 -42.54
CA LYS A 45 -13.04 8.23 -43.32
C LYS A 45 -14.53 7.90 -43.45
N TYR A 46 -15.19 7.85 -42.29
CA TYR A 46 -16.63 7.72 -42.14
C TYR A 46 -17.14 8.91 -41.33
N LEU A 47 -18.10 9.61 -41.88
CA LEU A 47 -18.85 10.64 -41.18
C LEU A 47 -20.13 10.00 -40.65
N TYR A 48 -20.36 10.17 -39.36
CA TYR A 48 -21.53 9.69 -38.66
C TYR A 48 -22.42 10.87 -38.29
N TRP A 49 -23.71 10.61 -38.12
CA TRP A 49 -24.67 11.63 -37.70
C TRP A 49 -25.75 11.02 -36.81
N ASP A 50 -26.21 11.81 -35.85
CA ASP A 50 -27.38 11.55 -35.01
C ASP A 50 -28.43 12.64 -35.26
N ILE A 51 -29.64 12.25 -35.66
CA ILE A 51 -30.76 13.17 -35.88
C ILE A 51 -31.76 13.00 -34.76
N GLU A 52 -32.01 14.05 -34.00
CA GLU A 52 -33.09 14.06 -33.01
C GLU A 52 -34.39 14.56 -33.66
N ILE A 53 -35.41 13.71 -33.68
CA ILE A 53 -36.75 14.03 -34.17
C ILE A 53 -37.70 14.08 -32.98
N VAL A 54 -38.42 15.19 -32.85
CA VAL A 54 -39.40 15.45 -31.79
C VAL A 54 -40.79 15.18 -32.32
N ASN A 55 -41.57 14.39 -31.56
CA ASN A 55 -42.98 14.18 -31.85
C ASN A 55 -43.77 15.40 -31.32
N LEU A 56 -44.35 16.19 -32.21
CA LEU A 56 -45.04 17.43 -31.83
C LEU A 56 -46.48 17.21 -31.36
N LEU A 57 -47.09 16.07 -31.71
CA LEU A 57 -48.51 15.82 -31.43
C LEU A 57 -48.76 14.85 -30.27
N CYS A 58 -47.72 14.19 -29.73
CA CYS A 58 -47.81 13.18 -28.65
C CYS A 58 -48.99 12.21 -28.84
N LYS A 59 -49.27 11.83 -30.10
CA LYS A 59 -50.31 10.88 -30.48
C LYS A 59 -49.64 9.68 -31.12
N LYS A 60 -50.24 8.51 -30.91
CA LYS A 60 -49.86 7.28 -31.62
C LYS A 60 -50.06 7.53 -33.11
N GLU A 61 -48.98 7.70 -33.87
CA GLU A 61 -49.06 7.57 -35.32
C GLU A 61 -49.20 6.07 -35.63
N GLU A 62 -50.23 5.71 -36.41
CA GLU A 62 -50.47 4.32 -36.79
C GLU A 62 -49.47 3.81 -37.84
N ASN A 63 -48.64 4.69 -38.41
CA ASN A 63 -47.66 4.39 -39.45
C ASN A 63 -46.31 5.06 -39.15
N PRO A 64 -45.17 4.44 -39.57
CA PRO A 64 -43.85 5.04 -39.49
C PRO A 64 -43.78 6.38 -40.24
N LEU A 65 -43.10 7.36 -39.65
CA LEU A 65 -42.75 8.60 -40.34
C LEU A 65 -41.57 8.34 -41.28
N PHE A 66 -41.78 8.56 -42.58
CA PHE A 66 -40.74 8.48 -43.59
C PHE A 66 -40.11 9.84 -43.86
N PHE A 67 -38.78 9.87 -43.96
CA PHE A 67 -38.03 11.06 -44.31
C PHE A 67 -36.76 10.71 -45.09
N LYS A 68 -36.23 11.69 -45.82
CA LYS A 68 -35.03 11.54 -46.63
C LYS A 68 -33.93 12.43 -46.12
N ILE A 69 -32.73 11.89 -46.00
CA ILE A 69 -31.53 12.67 -45.72
C ILE A 69 -30.78 12.85 -47.03
N ARG A 70 -30.43 14.09 -47.35
CA ARG A 70 -29.60 14.43 -48.50
C ARG A 70 -28.39 15.26 -48.05
N CYS A 71 -27.20 14.83 -48.43
CA CYS A 71 -25.96 15.57 -48.26
C CYS A 71 -25.41 15.99 -49.62
N THR A 72 -25.22 17.29 -49.82
CA THR A 72 -24.71 17.87 -51.07
C THR A 72 -23.43 18.64 -50.81
N ALA A 73 -22.36 18.32 -51.54
CA ALA A 73 -21.13 19.09 -51.56
C ALA A 73 -21.39 20.43 -52.28
N LEU A 74 -21.20 21.56 -51.60
CA LEU A 74 -21.66 22.87 -52.07
C LEU A 74 -20.82 23.44 -53.20
N THR A 75 -19.54 23.12 -53.27
CA THR A 75 -18.65 23.57 -54.35
C THR A 75 -18.93 22.79 -55.63
N THR A 76 -18.93 21.45 -55.55
CA THR A 76 -19.12 20.59 -56.74
C THR A 76 -20.58 20.36 -57.13
N LYS A 77 -21.54 20.75 -56.27
CA LYS A 77 -22.98 20.43 -56.37
C LYS A 77 -23.28 18.93 -56.44
N LYS A 78 -22.32 18.08 -56.08
CA LYS A 78 -22.47 16.62 -56.10
C LYS A 78 -23.24 16.16 -54.86
N VAL A 79 -24.24 15.31 -55.06
CA VAL A 79 -24.91 14.60 -53.95
C VAL A 79 -23.98 13.50 -53.47
N MET A 80 -23.57 13.60 -52.20
CA MET A 80 -22.62 12.69 -51.56
C MET A 80 -23.34 11.57 -50.82
N TYR A 81 -24.52 11.87 -50.29
CA TYR A 81 -25.38 10.90 -49.64
C TYR A 81 -26.85 11.25 -49.90
N ALA A 82 -27.64 10.24 -50.21
CA ALA A 82 -29.09 10.32 -50.26
C ALA A 82 -29.65 9.00 -49.74
N GLY A 83 -30.42 9.02 -48.67
CA GLY A 83 -31.00 7.84 -48.07
C GLY A 83 -32.39 8.10 -47.54
N ASP A 84 -33.29 7.14 -47.75
CA ASP A 84 -34.64 7.15 -47.20
C ASP A 84 -34.62 6.41 -45.85
N HIS A 85 -35.28 6.98 -44.85
CA HIS A 85 -35.30 6.52 -43.46
C HIS A 85 -36.73 6.52 -42.93
N ALA A 86 -36.99 5.67 -41.95
CA ALA A 86 -38.29 5.54 -41.30
C ALA A 86 -38.13 5.50 -39.78
N ILE A 87 -39.07 6.09 -39.04
CA ILE A 87 -39.09 6.06 -37.58
C ILE A 87 -40.49 5.74 -37.05
N ASP A 88 -40.55 4.82 -36.10
CA ASP A 88 -41.76 4.49 -35.34
C ASP A 88 -41.68 5.16 -33.96
N PHE A 89 -42.65 6.01 -33.63
CA PHE A 89 -42.75 6.62 -32.30
C PHE A 89 -43.61 5.74 -31.37
N GLN A 90 -43.10 5.41 -30.18
CA GLN A 90 -43.94 4.85 -29.12
C GLN A 90 -44.76 5.96 -28.44
N LEU A 91 -45.86 5.58 -27.79
CA LEU A 91 -46.81 6.50 -27.15
C LEU A 91 -46.19 7.38 -26.05
N SER A 92 -45.05 6.95 -25.48
CA SER A 92 -44.27 7.63 -24.46
C SER A 92 -43.14 8.52 -25.01
N ASP A 93 -42.84 8.46 -26.30
CA ASP A 93 -41.61 9.03 -26.86
C ASP A 93 -41.82 10.52 -27.19
N ILE A 94 -41.14 11.38 -26.43
CA ILE A 94 -41.12 12.84 -26.66
C ILE A 94 -40.18 13.18 -27.84
N SER A 95 -39.06 12.48 -27.94
CA SER A 95 -38.14 12.54 -29.07
C SER A 95 -37.44 11.20 -29.28
N ASN A 96 -36.91 10.98 -30.47
CA ASN A 96 -36.17 9.77 -30.82
C ASN A 96 -34.97 10.14 -31.70
N VAL A 97 -33.87 9.39 -31.56
CA VAL A 97 -32.57 9.70 -32.20
C VAL A 97 -32.22 8.63 -33.22
N ILE A 98 -31.94 9.04 -34.45
CA ILE A 98 -31.50 8.15 -35.53
C ILE A 98 -30.03 8.35 -35.81
N THR A 99 -29.25 7.28 -35.64
CA THR A 99 -27.82 7.23 -35.96
C THR A 99 -27.59 6.66 -37.36
N GLY A 100 -26.83 7.37 -38.19
CA GLY A 100 -26.37 6.91 -39.50
C GLY A 100 -24.87 7.13 -39.72
N SER A 101 -24.33 6.55 -40.79
CA SER A 101 -22.96 6.80 -41.22
C SER A 101 -22.77 6.64 -42.72
N TRP A 102 -21.77 7.32 -43.27
CA TRP A 102 -21.40 7.23 -44.67
C TRP A 102 -19.92 7.55 -44.89
N GLY A 103 -19.28 6.84 -45.80
CA GLY A 103 -17.86 7.00 -46.09
C GLY A 103 -17.21 5.72 -46.61
N THR A 104 -15.88 5.66 -46.57
CA THR A 104 -15.08 4.54 -47.08
C THR A 104 -13.90 4.19 -46.15
N PRO A 105 -13.43 2.93 -46.13
CA PRO A 105 -12.29 2.51 -45.28
C PRO A 105 -10.95 3.15 -45.68
N GLY A 106 -10.72 3.30 -46.99
CA GLY A 106 -9.63 4.11 -47.52
C GLY A 106 -10.07 5.58 -47.48
N GLY A 107 -9.37 6.43 -46.74
CA GLY A 107 -9.68 7.86 -46.66
C GLY A 107 -9.74 8.51 -48.04
N GLY A 108 -10.39 9.68 -48.14
CA GLY A 108 -10.51 10.44 -49.39
C GLY A 108 -11.91 10.49 -50.03
N TYR A 109 -12.92 9.85 -49.44
CA TYR A 109 -14.32 10.02 -49.84
C TYR A 109 -14.87 11.41 -49.49
N TRP A 110 -14.64 11.83 -48.25
CA TRP A 110 -14.97 13.15 -47.76
C TRP A 110 -13.79 14.08 -47.99
N ILE A 111 -13.87 14.91 -49.04
CA ILE A 111 -12.81 15.86 -49.41
C ILE A 111 -13.11 17.25 -48.83
N ALA A 112 -12.14 18.17 -48.88
CA ALA A 112 -12.41 19.53 -48.46
C ALA A 112 -13.52 20.21 -49.30
N ASP A 113 -14.64 20.53 -48.64
CA ASP A 113 -15.79 21.25 -49.17
C ASP A 113 -16.70 21.65 -47.98
N GLN A 114 -17.72 22.46 -48.24
CA GLN A 114 -18.87 22.60 -47.35
C GLN A 114 -19.95 21.60 -47.78
N TYR A 115 -20.54 20.91 -46.82
CA TYR A 115 -21.55 19.89 -47.07
C TYR A 115 -22.86 20.31 -46.45
N LEU A 116 -23.85 20.59 -47.29
CA LEU A 116 -25.21 20.91 -46.88
C LEU A 116 -25.97 19.61 -46.65
N TRP A 117 -26.41 19.41 -45.41
CA TRP A 117 -27.30 18.34 -45.02
C TRP A 117 -28.71 18.87 -44.96
N GLU A 118 -29.62 18.16 -45.61
CA GLU A 118 -31.04 18.47 -45.69
C GLU A 118 -31.81 17.24 -45.22
N VAL A 119 -32.78 17.46 -44.33
CA VAL A 119 -33.79 16.46 -43.99
C VAL A 119 -35.08 16.85 -44.69
N LEU A 120 -35.62 15.94 -45.49
CA LEU A 120 -36.84 16.14 -46.26
C LEU A 120 -37.95 15.22 -45.75
N VAL A 121 -39.14 15.76 -45.52
CA VAL A 121 -40.36 14.99 -45.22
C VAL A 121 -41.35 15.29 -46.33
N ASN A 122 -41.90 14.26 -46.97
CA ASN A 122 -42.78 14.41 -48.15
C ASN A 122 -42.17 15.33 -49.23
N ASP A 123 -40.89 15.11 -49.56
CA ASP A 123 -40.08 15.89 -50.52
C ASP A 123 -39.90 17.39 -50.21
N SER A 124 -40.32 17.84 -49.03
CA SER A 124 -40.12 19.22 -48.56
C SER A 124 -38.99 19.27 -47.54
N VAL A 125 -38.04 20.20 -47.71
CA VAL A 125 -36.94 20.40 -46.76
C VAL A 125 -37.49 20.95 -45.44
N VAL A 126 -37.34 20.21 -44.35
CA VAL A 126 -37.80 20.59 -43.02
C VAL A 126 -36.67 21.03 -42.10
N PHE A 127 -35.43 20.67 -42.41
CA PHE A 127 -34.25 21.03 -41.62
C PHE A 127 -33.00 21.06 -42.50
N THR A 128 -32.10 22.00 -42.24
CA THR A 128 -30.79 22.07 -42.89
C THR A 128 -29.67 22.31 -41.89
N LYS A 129 -28.50 21.74 -42.16
CA LYS A 129 -27.26 22.04 -41.43
C LYS A 129 -26.07 21.89 -42.34
N THR A 130 -25.14 22.83 -42.24
CA THR A 130 -23.90 22.79 -43.01
C THR A 130 -22.77 22.31 -42.12
N ILE A 131 -21.98 21.39 -42.61
CA ILE A 131 -20.68 21.06 -42.03
C ILE A 131 -19.56 21.45 -42.98
N ILE A 132 -18.37 21.63 -42.43
CA ILE A 132 -17.16 21.98 -43.18
C ILE A 132 -16.16 20.86 -43.02
N ILE A 133 -15.60 20.41 -44.14
CA ILE A 133 -14.42 19.53 -44.12
C ILE A 133 -13.26 20.34 -44.69
N ASP A 134 -12.20 20.43 -43.91
CA ASP A 134 -10.96 21.12 -44.27
C ASP A 134 -9.91 20.13 -44.79
N LYS A 135 -8.84 20.65 -45.39
CA LYS A 135 -7.69 19.86 -45.86
C LYS A 135 -6.39 20.58 -45.49
N LEU A 136 -6.20 20.80 -44.20
CA LEU A 136 -4.95 21.36 -43.65
C LEU A 136 -4.18 20.29 -42.86
N GLY A 137 -4.88 19.26 -42.39
CA GLY A 137 -4.34 18.15 -41.62
C GLY A 137 -5.11 17.98 -40.32
N GLN A 138 -5.06 16.77 -39.77
CA GLN A 138 -5.71 16.46 -38.52
C GLN A 138 -5.10 17.27 -37.38
N VAL A 139 -5.95 17.96 -36.61
CA VAL A 139 -5.54 18.52 -35.32
C VAL A 139 -5.33 17.35 -34.37
N THR A 140 -4.10 17.19 -33.93
CA THR A 140 -3.78 16.28 -32.84
C THR A 140 -3.45 17.12 -31.63
N GLU A 141 -3.23 16.46 -30.49
CA GLU A 141 -2.62 17.13 -29.37
C GLU A 141 -1.37 17.89 -29.85
N ASN A 142 -0.31 17.20 -30.28
CA ASN A 142 0.99 17.80 -30.51
C ASN A 142 1.10 18.71 -31.75
N PHE A 143 0.10 18.74 -32.62
CA PHE A 143 0.18 19.43 -33.89
C PHE A 143 -1.16 20.06 -34.28
N ASN A 144 -1.14 21.37 -34.52
CA ASN A 144 -2.24 22.12 -35.09
C ASN A 144 -1.81 22.75 -36.43
N PRO A 145 -2.35 22.29 -37.57
CA PRO A 145 -2.02 22.83 -38.89
C PRO A 145 -2.73 24.15 -39.23
N TYR A 146 -3.71 24.60 -38.44
CA TYR A 146 -4.49 25.81 -38.69
C TYR A 146 -3.81 27.05 -38.13
N PHE A 147 -3.26 26.95 -36.93
CA PHE A 147 -2.59 28.04 -36.25
C PHE A 147 -1.56 27.52 -35.24
N GLN A 148 -0.62 28.37 -34.89
CA GLN A 148 0.19 28.24 -33.67
C GLN A 148 -0.49 29.04 -32.56
N PHE A 149 -0.85 28.38 -31.47
CA PHE A 149 -1.36 29.03 -30.27
C PHE A 149 -0.19 29.69 -29.50
N GLU A 150 -0.37 30.94 -29.06
CA GLU A 150 0.67 31.75 -28.42
C GLU A 150 0.36 32.20 -27.00
N GLU A 151 -0.90 32.48 -26.68
CA GLU A 151 -1.27 32.83 -25.31
C GLU A 151 -2.77 32.78 -25.10
N LEU A 152 -3.18 32.53 -23.86
CA LEU A 152 -4.56 32.75 -23.41
C LEU A 152 -4.53 33.63 -22.16
N LYS A 153 -5.24 34.75 -22.22
CA LYS A 153 -5.44 35.66 -21.09
C LYS A 153 -6.92 35.82 -20.80
N ILE A 154 -7.21 36.16 -19.55
CA ILE A 154 -8.56 36.57 -19.15
C ILE A 154 -8.55 38.03 -18.68
N TYR A 155 -9.68 38.70 -18.84
CA TYR A 155 -9.90 40.08 -18.41
C TYR A 155 -11.37 40.26 -18.02
N PRO A 156 -11.69 41.23 -17.15
CA PRO A 156 -13.07 41.57 -16.83
C PRO A 156 -13.64 42.34 -18.02
N SER A 157 -14.78 41.89 -18.57
CA SER A 157 -15.46 42.56 -19.67
C SER A 157 -16.79 43.11 -19.19
N TYR A 158 -17.04 44.37 -19.57
CA TYR A 158 -18.20 45.12 -19.14
C TYR A 158 -19.11 45.42 -20.33
N THR A 159 -20.41 45.52 -20.07
CA THR A 159 -21.39 45.79 -21.12
C THR A 159 -21.13 47.11 -21.84
N ASP A 160 -20.58 48.11 -21.14
CA ASP A 160 -20.17 49.41 -21.70
C ASP A 160 -18.85 49.38 -22.49
N ARG A 161 -18.15 48.24 -22.50
CA ARG A 161 -16.86 48.00 -23.17
C ARG A 161 -15.76 48.99 -22.78
N ARG A 162 -15.80 49.53 -21.55
CA ARG A 162 -14.79 50.49 -21.06
C ARG A 162 -13.36 49.96 -21.15
N GLU A 163 -13.18 48.64 -21.06
CA GLU A 163 -11.89 47.96 -21.24
C GLU A 163 -11.26 48.20 -22.62
N LYS A 164 -12.05 48.47 -23.67
CA LYS A 164 -11.52 48.77 -25.00
C LYS A 164 -10.87 50.14 -25.10
N ASN A 165 -11.37 51.10 -24.33
CA ASN A 165 -10.91 52.48 -24.36
C ASN A 165 -9.83 52.75 -23.30
N GLN A 166 -9.94 52.10 -22.14
CA GLN A 166 -9.01 52.26 -21.01
C GLN A 166 -7.83 51.27 -21.06
N GLY A 167 -7.90 50.26 -21.93
CA GLY A 167 -6.92 49.20 -22.05
C GLY A 167 -7.35 47.92 -21.31
N TYR A 168 -7.00 46.76 -21.88
CA TYR A 168 -7.31 45.47 -21.27
C TYR A 168 -6.41 45.21 -20.07
N ARG A 169 -7.03 44.99 -18.91
CA ARG A 169 -6.36 44.57 -17.67
C ARG A 169 -6.48 43.05 -17.53
N TYR A 170 -5.36 42.35 -17.63
CA TYR A 170 -5.35 40.88 -17.56
C TYR A 170 -5.23 40.40 -16.13
N LEU A 171 -6.17 39.54 -15.74
CA LEU A 171 -6.36 39.14 -14.35
C LEU A 171 -6.10 37.64 -14.16
N ARG A 172 -5.63 37.28 -12.97
CA ARG A 172 -5.65 35.90 -12.47
C ARG A 172 -6.77 35.66 -11.45
N GLN A 173 -7.31 36.75 -10.89
CA GLN A 173 -8.48 36.74 -10.02
C GLN A 173 -9.48 37.81 -10.44
N LEU A 174 -10.74 37.42 -10.60
CA LEU A 174 -11.87 38.32 -10.86
C LEU A 174 -12.54 38.72 -9.55
N GLN A 175 -13.19 39.88 -9.52
CA GLN A 175 -14.00 40.32 -8.39
C GLN A 175 -15.47 39.95 -8.61
N SER A 176 -16.05 39.15 -7.72
CA SER A 176 -17.42 38.64 -7.86
C SER A 176 -18.50 39.73 -7.93
N THR A 177 -18.30 40.83 -7.19
CA THR A 177 -19.28 41.92 -7.07
C THR A 177 -19.26 42.91 -8.23
N GLU A 178 -18.24 42.87 -9.09
CA GLU A 178 -18.07 43.83 -10.20
C GLU A 178 -18.00 43.16 -11.57
N THR A 179 -17.61 41.89 -11.64
CA THR A 179 -17.43 41.19 -12.92
C THR A 179 -18.77 40.78 -13.52
N GLU A 180 -19.17 41.47 -14.59
CA GLU A 180 -20.33 41.11 -15.43
C GLU A 180 -20.01 39.90 -16.33
N HIS A 181 -18.97 40.04 -17.15
CA HIS A 181 -18.53 39.00 -18.09
C HIS A 181 -17.05 38.66 -17.91
N LEU A 182 -16.73 37.39 -18.11
CA LEU A 182 -15.38 36.91 -18.31
C LEU A 182 -14.99 37.10 -19.77
N GLY A 183 -14.04 37.99 -20.03
CA GLY A 183 -13.38 38.11 -21.33
C GLY A 183 -12.19 37.16 -21.42
N LEU A 184 -12.04 36.51 -22.57
CA LEU A 184 -10.88 35.72 -22.95
C LEU A 184 -10.24 36.35 -24.19
N GLU A 185 -8.92 36.45 -24.19
CA GLU A 185 -8.12 36.85 -25.34
C GLU A 185 -7.17 35.71 -25.71
N ILE A 186 -7.36 35.16 -26.91
CA ILE A 186 -6.58 34.05 -27.47
C ILE A 186 -5.62 34.64 -28.51
N ALA A 187 -4.33 34.59 -28.23
CA ALA A 187 -3.28 34.98 -29.16
C ALA A 187 -2.88 33.78 -30.04
N ILE A 188 -2.95 33.95 -31.36
CA ILE A 188 -2.58 32.91 -32.33
C ILE A 188 -1.79 33.48 -33.51
N LYS A 189 -0.94 32.66 -34.11
CA LYS A 189 -0.35 32.88 -35.44
C LYS A 189 -0.99 31.95 -36.46
N ARG A 190 -1.71 32.50 -37.42
CA ARG A 190 -2.38 31.71 -38.48
C ARG A 190 -1.36 31.00 -39.37
N LYS A 191 -1.70 29.80 -39.82
CA LYS A 191 -0.93 29.00 -40.80
C LYS A 191 -1.63 28.87 -42.16
N PHE A 192 -2.76 29.56 -42.34
CA PHE A 192 -3.53 29.58 -43.58
C PHE A 192 -3.70 31.01 -44.11
N THR A 193 -3.83 31.14 -45.43
CA THR A 193 -3.93 32.43 -46.15
C THR A 193 -5.35 32.75 -46.61
N GLU A 194 -6.17 31.73 -46.84
CA GLU A 194 -7.55 31.86 -47.33
C GLU A 194 -8.51 32.29 -46.22
N ALA A 195 -9.59 32.98 -46.59
CA ALA A 195 -10.64 33.36 -45.65
C ALA A 195 -11.28 32.10 -45.04
N ARG A 196 -11.35 32.03 -43.72
CA ARG A 196 -11.79 30.82 -43.00
C ARG A 196 -12.35 31.18 -41.63
N THR A 197 -13.46 30.57 -41.25
CA THR A 197 -13.94 30.60 -39.85
C THR A 197 -13.07 29.67 -39.00
N LEU A 198 -13.00 29.81 -37.68
CA LEU A 198 -12.52 28.76 -36.75
C LEU A 198 -13.54 28.65 -35.61
N GLU A 199 -13.95 27.43 -35.25
CA GLU A 199 -14.86 27.13 -34.12
C GLU A 199 -14.03 26.73 -32.90
N PHE A 200 -14.02 27.55 -31.86
CA PHE A 200 -13.43 27.24 -30.56
C PHE A 200 -14.51 26.77 -29.59
N LYS A 201 -14.18 25.85 -28.68
CA LYS A 201 -15.06 25.42 -27.60
C LYS A 201 -14.42 25.70 -26.24
N LEU A 202 -15.12 26.50 -25.45
CA LEU A 202 -14.77 26.85 -24.08
C LEU A 202 -15.56 25.99 -23.10
N ASN A 203 -14.87 25.38 -22.13
CA ASN A 203 -15.48 24.77 -20.96
C ASN A 203 -14.87 25.37 -19.69
N ILE A 204 -15.69 25.71 -18.71
CA ILE A 204 -15.24 26.18 -17.39
C ILE A 204 -15.91 25.33 -16.32
N ILE A 205 -15.11 24.81 -15.40
CA ILE A 205 -15.53 23.89 -14.34
C ILE A 205 -15.23 24.53 -12.99
N ASP A 206 -16.16 24.42 -12.04
CA ASP A 206 -15.91 24.78 -10.65
C ASP A 206 -15.01 23.70 -10.01
N ALA A 207 -13.84 24.11 -9.52
CA ALA A 207 -12.82 23.19 -9.01
C ALA A 207 -13.23 22.48 -7.71
N LEU A 208 -14.20 23.02 -6.95
CA LEU A 208 -14.64 22.45 -5.68
C LEU A 208 -15.53 21.21 -5.88
N ASN A 209 -16.44 21.29 -6.85
CA ASN A 209 -17.48 20.27 -7.06
C ASN A 209 -17.37 19.55 -8.41
N GLY A 210 -16.53 20.04 -9.32
CA GLY A 210 -16.32 19.44 -10.64
C GLY A 210 -17.46 19.68 -11.64
N PHE A 211 -18.45 20.53 -11.31
CA PHE A 211 -19.55 20.82 -12.22
C PHE A 211 -19.15 21.80 -13.32
N SER A 212 -19.62 21.55 -14.54
CA SER A 212 -19.46 22.45 -15.68
C SER A 212 -20.32 23.70 -15.49
N VAL A 213 -19.66 24.85 -15.32
CA VAL A 213 -20.28 26.18 -15.17
C VAL A 213 -20.50 26.81 -16.55
N VAL A 214 -19.58 26.57 -17.49
CA VAL A 214 -19.68 27.05 -18.88
C VAL A 214 -19.33 25.91 -19.83
N SER A 215 -20.12 25.73 -20.89
CA SER A 215 -19.77 24.93 -22.06
C SER A 215 -20.33 25.64 -23.30
N PHE A 216 -19.48 26.31 -24.06
CA PHE A 216 -19.88 27.25 -25.11
C PHE A 216 -18.99 27.12 -26.35
N LYS A 217 -19.59 27.24 -27.55
CA LYS A 217 -18.87 27.26 -28.83
C LYS A 217 -18.84 28.68 -29.39
N TYR A 218 -17.70 29.08 -29.95
CA TYR A 218 -17.47 30.41 -30.47
C TYR A 218 -16.80 30.36 -31.85
N ASP A 219 -17.48 30.94 -32.85
CA ASP A 219 -16.97 31.06 -34.20
C ASP A 219 -16.29 32.42 -34.41
N THR A 220 -15.11 32.40 -35.03
CA THR A 220 -14.42 33.63 -35.43
C THR A 220 -14.02 33.57 -36.90
N VAL A 221 -14.23 34.66 -37.63
CA VAL A 221 -13.98 34.75 -39.07
C VAL A 221 -12.64 35.43 -39.33
N PHE A 222 -11.74 34.73 -40.02
CA PHE A 222 -10.47 35.27 -40.47
C PHE A 222 -10.57 35.63 -41.95
N THR A 223 -10.34 36.90 -42.28
CA THR A 223 -10.33 37.39 -43.67
C THR A 223 -8.99 37.11 -44.34
N GLY A 224 -9.01 36.94 -45.66
CA GLY A 224 -7.87 36.43 -46.44
C GLY A 224 -6.75 37.45 -46.63
N ILE A 225 -5.93 37.67 -45.59
CA ILE A 225 -4.59 38.25 -45.65
C ILE A 225 -3.77 37.58 -44.55
N SER A 226 -2.81 36.73 -44.93
CA SER A 226 -1.85 36.15 -43.97
C SER A 226 -0.89 37.24 -43.51
N SER A 227 -0.81 37.48 -42.21
CA SER A 227 0.29 38.22 -41.59
C SER A 227 1.09 37.26 -40.72
N SER A 228 2.41 37.39 -40.68
CA SER A 228 3.25 36.67 -39.71
C SER A 228 3.11 37.22 -38.28
N GLN A 229 2.14 38.12 -38.06
CA GLN A 229 1.90 38.77 -36.78
C GLN A 229 0.91 37.95 -35.94
N THR A 230 1.04 38.10 -34.63
CA THR A 230 0.09 37.58 -33.65
C THR A 230 -1.27 38.24 -33.83
N GLU A 231 -2.31 37.44 -33.85
CA GLU A 231 -3.70 37.89 -33.92
C GLU A 231 -4.46 37.47 -32.68
N PHE A 232 -5.40 38.32 -32.27
CA PHE A 232 -6.12 38.17 -31.02
C PHE A 232 -7.60 37.85 -31.28
N VAL A 233 -8.02 36.65 -30.92
CA VAL A 233 -9.43 36.26 -30.88
C VAL A 233 -9.97 36.58 -29.51
N ARG A 234 -10.98 37.45 -29.43
CA ARG A 234 -11.60 37.85 -28.15
C ARG A 234 -13.01 37.34 -28.05
N LEU A 235 -13.34 36.69 -26.94
CA LEU A 235 -14.68 36.19 -26.64
C LEU A 235 -15.04 36.50 -25.19
N THR A 236 -16.34 36.64 -24.91
CA THR A 236 -16.84 37.05 -23.59
C THR A 236 -18.00 36.16 -23.18
N TYR A 237 -18.04 35.74 -21.91
CA TYR A 237 -19.12 34.94 -21.35
C TYR A 237 -19.51 35.41 -19.95
N GLY A 238 -20.79 35.60 -19.69
CA GLY A 238 -21.32 36.06 -18.40
C GLY A 238 -22.72 36.67 -18.54
N GLU A 239 -23.08 37.50 -17.57
CA GLU A 239 -24.38 38.19 -17.53
C GLU A 239 -24.20 39.71 -17.47
N THR A 240 -25.25 40.45 -17.80
CA THR A 240 -25.25 41.92 -17.79
C THR A 240 -25.19 42.54 -16.40
N GLN A 241 -25.39 41.76 -15.33
CA GLN A 241 -25.21 42.20 -13.94
C GLN A 241 -24.17 41.34 -13.23
N PRO A 242 -23.33 41.94 -12.34
CA PRO A 242 -22.38 41.17 -11.55
C PRO A 242 -23.06 40.14 -10.64
N GLY A 243 -22.33 39.08 -10.29
CA GLY A 243 -22.78 38.04 -9.37
C GLY A 243 -23.07 36.67 -10.00
N PHE A 244 -22.95 36.54 -11.33
CA PHE A 244 -22.91 35.23 -12.02
C PHE A 244 -21.72 34.38 -11.54
N TRP A 245 -20.54 35.00 -11.49
CA TRP A 245 -19.32 34.39 -10.99
C TRP A 245 -19.31 34.40 -9.46
N LYS A 246 -19.36 33.22 -8.83
CA LYS A 246 -19.31 33.07 -7.37
C LYS A 246 -17.88 32.96 -6.87
N ASN A 247 -17.64 33.29 -5.61
CA ASN A 247 -16.32 33.15 -5.01
C ASN A 247 -15.88 31.69 -5.06
N GLY A 248 -14.69 31.42 -5.60
CA GLY A 248 -14.24 30.05 -5.85
C GLY A 248 -13.06 29.96 -6.79
N THR A 249 -12.63 28.72 -7.06
CA THR A 249 -11.57 28.42 -8.02
C THR A 249 -12.19 27.77 -9.25
N TYR A 250 -11.83 28.24 -10.44
CA TYR A 250 -12.39 27.79 -11.70
C TYR A 250 -11.31 27.24 -12.61
N LEU A 251 -11.62 26.14 -13.28
CA LEU A 251 -10.78 25.48 -14.28
C LEU A 251 -11.30 25.78 -15.67
N LEU A 252 -10.51 26.44 -16.50
CA LEU A 252 -10.84 26.83 -17.87
C LEU A 252 -10.14 25.89 -18.86
N TYR A 253 -10.89 25.38 -19.83
CA TYR A 253 -10.41 24.55 -20.93
C TYR A 253 -10.90 25.11 -22.27
N LEU A 254 -9.97 25.48 -23.14
CA LEU A 254 -10.22 25.92 -24.51
C LEU A 254 -9.82 24.81 -25.49
N SER A 255 -10.69 24.47 -26.43
CA SER A 255 -10.49 23.40 -27.40
C SER A 255 -10.81 23.84 -28.83
N PHE A 256 -10.15 23.22 -29.80
CA PHE A 256 -10.37 23.41 -31.24
C PHE A 256 -10.33 22.03 -31.91
N MET A 257 -11.33 21.71 -32.73
CA MET A 257 -11.50 20.37 -33.33
C MET A 257 -11.40 19.21 -32.31
N ASP A 258 -12.06 19.35 -31.16
CA ASP A 258 -12.06 18.41 -30.01
C ASP A 258 -10.70 18.14 -29.35
N VAL A 259 -9.67 18.89 -29.74
CA VAL A 259 -8.37 18.89 -29.07
C VAL A 259 -8.28 20.09 -28.14
N ASN A 260 -7.90 19.85 -26.88
CA ASN A 260 -7.58 20.92 -25.96
C ASN A 260 -6.36 21.71 -26.45
N ILE A 261 -6.52 23.02 -26.65
CA ILE A 261 -5.45 23.91 -27.10
C ILE A 261 -4.90 24.80 -25.97
N ALA A 262 -5.66 25.02 -24.89
CA ALA A 262 -5.21 25.77 -23.72
C ALA A 262 -6.04 25.40 -22.48
N SER A 263 -5.39 25.38 -21.32
CA SER A 263 -6.05 25.24 -20.02
C SER A 263 -5.44 26.19 -18.99
N GLY A 264 -6.26 26.70 -18.08
CA GLY A 264 -5.79 27.62 -17.05
C GLY A 264 -6.78 27.81 -15.92
N GLN A 265 -6.27 28.11 -14.75
CA GLN A 265 -7.01 28.33 -13.52
C GLN A 265 -7.06 29.82 -13.24
N PHE A 266 -8.24 30.25 -12.80
CA PHE A 266 -8.44 31.57 -12.22
C PHE A 266 -9.29 31.45 -10.97
N THR A 267 -9.19 32.45 -10.11
CA THR A 267 -10.04 32.57 -8.92
C THR A 267 -11.06 33.68 -9.12
N VAL A 268 -12.15 33.59 -8.38
CA VAL A 268 -13.11 34.67 -8.19
C VAL A 268 -13.15 34.95 -6.70
N GLY A 269 -12.97 36.20 -6.31
CA GLY A 269 -12.91 36.62 -4.91
C GLY A 269 -13.41 38.04 -4.72
N ASP A 270 -13.01 38.65 -3.61
CA ASP A 270 -13.53 39.96 -3.19
C ASP A 270 -12.79 41.15 -3.82
N ALA A 271 -11.70 40.90 -4.56
CA ALA A 271 -10.93 41.92 -5.27
C ALA A 271 -10.29 41.34 -6.54
N GLU A 272 -10.03 42.20 -7.53
CA GLU A 272 -9.27 41.86 -8.72
C GLU A 272 -7.78 41.69 -8.41
N VAL A 273 -7.14 40.69 -9.02
CA VAL A 273 -5.69 40.50 -8.95
C VAL A 273 -5.14 40.38 -10.36
N GLU A 274 -4.30 41.33 -10.75
CA GLU A 274 -3.61 41.29 -12.04
C GLU A 274 -2.66 40.10 -12.13
N GLY A 275 -2.57 39.53 -13.32
CA GLY A 275 -1.71 38.38 -13.59
C GLY A 275 -2.24 37.51 -14.72
N LEU A 276 -1.46 36.49 -15.05
CA LEU A 276 -1.84 35.48 -16.04
C LEU A 276 -2.56 34.33 -15.36
N LEU A 277 -3.35 33.58 -16.14
CA LEU A 277 -3.95 32.32 -15.71
C LEU A 277 -2.88 31.42 -15.08
N GLN A 278 -3.21 30.80 -13.95
CA GLN A 278 -2.34 29.79 -13.38
C GLN A 278 -2.46 28.52 -14.23
N PRO A 279 -1.36 27.90 -14.69
CA PRO A 279 -1.46 26.70 -15.51
C PRO A 279 -2.09 25.55 -14.71
N ILE A 280 -3.12 24.90 -15.28
CA ILE A 280 -3.72 23.68 -14.72
C ILE A 280 -3.04 22.49 -15.36
N GLY A 281 -2.13 21.88 -14.61
CA GLY A 281 -1.26 20.88 -15.18
C GLY A 281 -0.42 21.46 -16.33
N GLN A 282 0.38 20.60 -16.94
CA GLN A 282 1.42 21.03 -17.86
C GLN A 282 0.87 21.16 -19.27
N PHE A 283 0.48 22.39 -19.62
CA PHE A 283 0.41 22.86 -21.00
C PHE A 283 1.21 24.15 -21.12
N THR A 284 2.44 24.03 -21.61
CA THR A 284 3.17 25.13 -22.24
C THR A 284 2.31 25.67 -23.35
N VAL A 285 2.14 26.99 -23.38
CA VAL A 285 1.98 27.62 -24.66
C VAL A 285 3.30 27.49 -25.39
N ASN A 286 3.33 26.69 -26.45
CA ASN A 286 4.51 26.60 -27.30
C ASN A 286 4.61 27.88 -28.17
N HIS A 287 5.09 28.99 -27.58
CA HIS A 287 6.24 29.64 -28.21
C HIS A 287 7.35 28.57 -28.31
N PRO A 288 8.23 28.60 -29.31
CA PRO A 288 9.29 27.59 -29.45
C PRO A 288 10.15 27.53 -28.18
N SER A 289 9.75 26.65 -27.26
CA SER A 289 10.44 26.17 -26.07
C SER A 289 9.68 24.93 -25.58
N SER A 290 9.99 23.81 -26.23
CA SER A 290 10.02 22.39 -25.86
C SER A 290 9.30 21.76 -24.64
N ASP A 291 8.77 22.46 -23.64
CA ASP A 291 8.97 21.94 -22.26
C ASP A 291 7.79 21.36 -21.46
N THR A 292 6.52 21.29 -21.90
CA THR A 292 5.47 20.68 -21.01
C THR A 292 4.55 19.60 -21.56
N ARG A 293 4.54 19.36 -22.88
CA ARG A 293 4.03 18.07 -23.43
C ARG A 293 5.04 16.94 -23.35
N GLN A 294 6.30 17.29 -23.22
CA GLN A 294 7.25 16.40 -22.59
C GLN A 294 6.73 16.09 -21.18
N VAL A 295 6.34 17.01 -20.31
CA VAL A 295 6.34 16.67 -18.87
C VAL A 295 5.28 15.67 -18.36
N THR A 296 4.05 15.52 -18.89
CA THR A 296 3.14 14.41 -18.47
C THR A 296 3.38 13.11 -19.24
N LYS A 297 3.76 13.21 -20.52
CA LYS A 297 4.15 12.06 -21.33
C LYS A 297 5.48 11.49 -20.82
N THR A 298 6.42 12.36 -20.47
CA THR A 298 7.64 12.05 -19.72
C THR A 298 7.30 11.64 -18.30
N VAL A 299 6.38 12.20 -17.51
CA VAL A 299 6.14 11.62 -16.16
C VAL A 299 5.67 10.16 -16.21
N LEU A 300 4.81 9.77 -17.17
CA LEU A 300 4.49 8.37 -17.39
C LEU A 300 5.68 7.60 -18.02
N GLU A 301 6.30 8.13 -19.07
CA GLU A 301 7.46 7.49 -19.74
C GLU A 301 8.69 7.40 -18.82
N ASP A 302 8.86 8.29 -17.87
CA ASP A 302 9.91 8.41 -16.85
C ASP A 302 9.60 7.43 -15.74
N ALA A 303 8.36 7.36 -15.24
CA ALA A 303 7.97 6.34 -14.27
C ALA A 303 8.08 4.93 -14.89
N MET A 304 7.74 4.77 -16.17
CA MET A 304 7.89 3.52 -16.91
C MET A 304 9.35 3.22 -17.27
N SER A 305 10.16 4.24 -17.59
CA SER A 305 11.60 4.11 -17.83
C SER A 305 12.32 3.73 -16.54
N GLU A 306 11.96 4.35 -15.42
CA GLU A 306 12.46 4.03 -14.10
C GLU A 306 12.08 2.59 -13.74
N LEU A 307 10.81 2.20 -13.93
CA LEU A 307 10.36 0.81 -13.75
C LEU A 307 11.17 -0.16 -14.62
N ASN A 308 11.37 0.15 -15.90
CA ASN A 308 12.14 -0.68 -16.82
C ASN A 308 13.62 -0.78 -16.43
N SER A 309 14.17 0.31 -15.89
CA SER A 309 15.56 0.42 -15.42
C SER A 309 15.82 -0.34 -14.12
N LEU A 310 14.78 -0.65 -13.34
CA LEU A 310 14.93 -1.51 -12.16
C LEU A 310 15.58 -2.83 -12.59
N VAL A 311 16.41 -3.41 -11.74
CA VAL A 311 17.05 -4.68 -12.08
C VAL A 311 16.03 -5.81 -11.97
N GLY A 312 16.08 -6.78 -12.88
CA GLY A 312 15.27 -8.01 -12.82
C GLY A 312 13.76 -7.80 -12.85
N MET A 313 13.04 -8.56 -12.01
CA MET A 313 11.57 -8.52 -11.83
C MET A 313 10.77 -8.54 -13.16
N THR A 314 11.28 -9.28 -14.15
CA THR A 314 10.78 -9.28 -15.52
C THR A 314 9.29 -9.62 -15.60
N GLY A 315 8.84 -10.63 -14.84
CA GLY A 315 7.43 -11.00 -14.76
C GLY A 315 6.55 -9.87 -14.23
N VAL A 316 6.95 -9.22 -13.14
CA VAL A 316 6.22 -8.07 -12.55
C VAL A 316 6.14 -6.92 -13.55
N LYS A 317 7.25 -6.56 -14.20
CA LYS A 317 7.27 -5.49 -15.20
C LYS A 317 6.34 -5.80 -16.37
N GLN A 318 6.39 -7.04 -16.87
CA GLN A 318 5.52 -7.47 -17.96
C GLN A 318 4.04 -7.35 -17.57
N THR A 319 3.65 -7.84 -16.39
CA THR A 319 2.27 -7.70 -15.90
C THR A 319 1.86 -6.24 -15.74
N ILE A 320 2.75 -5.36 -15.26
CA ILE A 320 2.47 -3.92 -15.17
C ILE A 320 2.28 -3.32 -16.57
N HIS A 321 3.13 -3.65 -17.54
CA HIS A 321 2.99 -3.19 -18.93
C HIS A 321 1.66 -3.64 -19.53
N GLU A 322 1.33 -4.93 -19.43
CA GLU A 322 0.08 -5.52 -19.92
C GLU A 322 -1.14 -4.82 -19.27
N ASN A 323 -1.10 -4.57 -17.96
CA ASN A 323 -2.15 -3.85 -17.25
C ASN A 323 -2.30 -2.41 -17.72
N ILE A 324 -1.18 -1.70 -17.96
CA ILE A 324 -1.19 -0.33 -18.47
C ILE A 324 -1.71 -0.28 -19.90
N GLU A 325 -1.33 -1.22 -20.75
CA GLU A 325 -1.83 -1.35 -22.12
C GLU A 325 -3.33 -1.63 -22.12
N TYR A 326 -3.80 -2.53 -21.25
CA TYR A 326 -5.22 -2.82 -21.06
C TYR A 326 -5.99 -1.59 -20.54
N LEU A 327 -5.42 -0.84 -19.61
CA LEU A 327 -5.97 0.41 -19.10
C LEU A 327 -6.03 1.51 -20.17
N LYS A 328 -4.98 1.66 -20.99
CA LYS A 328 -4.99 2.54 -22.16
C LYS A 328 -6.03 2.12 -23.17
N PHE A 329 -6.21 0.81 -23.38
CA PHE A 329 -7.25 0.25 -24.24
C PHE A 329 -8.66 0.49 -23.68
N ASN A 330 -8.88 0.36 -22.37
CA ASN A 330 -10.17 0.66 -21.75
C ASN A 330 -10.47 2.15 -21.73
N LYS A 331 -9.48 3.01 -21.45
CA LYS A 331 -9.60 4.45 -21.59
C LYS A 331 -9.92 4.83 -23.04
N LEU A 332 -9.25 4.20 -24.01
CA LEU A 332 -9.57 4.33 -25.43
C LEU A 332 -10.99 3.85 -25.73
N ARG A 333 -11.48 2.75 -25.13
CA ARG A 333 -12.87 2.29 -25.27
C ARG A 333 -13.86 3.30 -24.69
N MET A 334 -13.62 3.83 -23.49
CA MET A 334 -14.43 4.88 -22.86
C MET A 334 -14.41 6.19 -23.66
N GLU A 335 -13.27 6.55 -24.24
CA GLU A 335 -13.12 7.72 -25.13
C GLU A 335 -13.77 7.50 -26.49
N LYS A 336 -13.75 6.25 -26.96
CA LYS A 336 -14.58 5.74 -28.05
C LYS A 336 -15.98 5.47 -27.56
N GLY A 337 -16.33 5.87 -26.33
CA GLY A 337 -17.64 6.03 -25.77
C GLY A 337 -18.34 4.75 -25.27
N PHE A 338 -17.65 3.62 -25.31
CA PHE A 338 -18.11 2.32 -24.86
C PHE A 338 -18.54 2.41 -23.40
N ALA A 339 -19.80 2.07 -23.09
CA ALA A 339 -20.30 1.97 -21.72
C ALA A 339 -19.30 1.22 -20.82
N ASP A 340 -18.95 1.86 -19.70
CA ASP A 340 -18.18 1.27 -18.62
C ASP A 340 -19.12 0.39 -17.78
N ASP A 341 -18.85 -0.91 -17.77
CA ASP A 341 -19.52 -1.93 -16.96
C ASP A 341 -18.52 -2.57 -15.97
N GLY A 342 -17.33 -1.99 -15.82
CA GLY A 342 -16.27 -2.60 -15.01
C GLY A 342 -15.33 -1.54 -14.46
N GLN A 343 -15.67 -1.03 -13.28
CA GLN A 343 -14.76 -0.28 -12.42
C GLN A 343 -13.44 -1.07 -12.32
N LEU A 344 -12.38 -0.58 -12.97
CA LEU A 344 -11.14 -1.33 -13.05
C LEU A 344 -10.49 -1.34 -11.67
N SER A 345 -10.55 -2.49 -11.00
CA SER A 345 -10.02 -2.66 -9.66
C SER A 345 -8.50 -2.48 -9.71
N LEU A 346 -8.02 -1.41 -9.05
CA LEU A 346 -6.60 -1.16 -8.83
C LEU A 346 -6.07 -1.99 -7.64
N HIS A 347 -6.96 -2.72 -6.95
CA HIS A 347 -6.62 -3.45 -5.75
C HIS A 347 -5.80 -4.69 -6.11
N SER A 348 -4.61 -4.77 -5.50
CA SER A 348 -3.56 -5.72 -5.92
C SER A 348 -2.96 -6.46 -4.73
N ILE A 349 -2.38 -7.64 -5.00
CA ILE A 349 -1.64 -8.45 -4.03
C ILE A 349 -0.22 -8.65 -4.52
N PHE A 350 0.76 -8.38 -3.65
CA PHE A 350 2.19 -8.48 -3.93
C PHE A 350 2.78 -9.60 -3.08
N THR A 351 3.26 -10.66 -3.71
CA THR A 351 3.89 -11.80 -3.01
C THR A 351 5.38 -11.84 -3.30
N GLY A 352 6.20 -12.24 -2.32
CA GLY A 352 7.63 -12.50 -2.52
C GLY A 352 8.48 -12.20 -1.28
N ASN A 353 9.73 -12.65 -1.29
CA ASN A 353 10.65 -12.53 -0.15
C ASN A 353 11.03 -11.07 0.16
N PRO A 354 11.63 -10.77 1.32
CA PRO A 354 12.07 -9.42 1.68
C PRO A 354 13.12 -8.90 0.69
N GLY A 355 13.14 -7.58 0.47
CA GLY A 355 14.15 -6.95 -0.38
C GLY A 355 14.02 -7.23 -1.88
N THR A 356 12.93 -7.85 -2.35
CA THR A 356 12.65 -8.04 -3.79
C THR A 356 12.13 -6.78 -4.49
N GLY A 357 11.90 -5.67 -3.77
CA GLY A 357 11.55 -4.38 -4.36
C GLY A 357 10.06 -4.02 -4.38
N LYS A 358 9.21 -4.77 -3.63
CA LYS A 358 7.75 -4.52 -3.50
C LYS A 358 7.41 -3.05 -3.23
N THR A 359 7.96 -2.47 -2.17
CA THR A 359 7.71 -1.06 -1.77
C THR A 359 8.16 -0.06 -2.84
N THR A 360 9.27 -0.34 -3.54
CA THR A 360 9.76 0.48 -4.65
C THR A 360 8.76 0.49 -5.81
N VAL A 361 8.27 -0.69 -6.20
CA VAL A 361 7.27 -0.83 -7.27
C VAL A 361 5.95 -0.19 -6.88
N VAL A 362 5.51 -0.27 -5.62
CA VAL A 362 4.29 0.41 -5.16
C VAL A 362 4.39 1.93 -5.32
N ARG A 363 5.53 2.53 -5.00
CA ARG A 363 5.75 3.98 -5.21
C ARG A 363 5.74 4.35 -6.69
N LEU A 364 6.28 3.50 -7.55
CA LEU A 364 6.20 3.66 -9.01
C LEU A 364 4.76 3.55 -9.51
N LEU A 365 4.01 2.54 -9.05
CA LEU A 365 2.59 2.39 -9.39
C LEU A 365 1.77 3.60 -8.95
N GLY A 366 2.04 4.21 -7.80
CA GLY A 366 1.38 5.44 -7.38
C GLY A 366 1.58 6.58 -8.40
N ARG A 367 2.81 6.75 -8.89
CA ARG A 367 3.13 7.72 -9.95
C ARG A 367 2.51 7.36 -11.29
N ILE A 368 2.56 6.09 -11.69
CA ILE A 368 1.97 5.58 -12.93
C ILE A 368 0.46 5.81 -12.90
N TYR A 369 -0.23 5.36 -11.86
CA TYR A 369 -1.68 5.52 -11.70
C TYR A 369 -2.09 7.00 -11.67
N LYS A 370 -1.31 7.87 -11.04
CA LYS A 370 -1.51 9.32 -11.14
C LYS A 370 -1.35 9.84 -12.57
N ALA A 371 -0.26 9.48 -13.24
CA ALA A 371 0.02 9.92 -14.60
C ALA A 371 -1.04 9.42 -15.60
N MET A 372 -1.63 8.26 -15.33
CA MET A 372 -2.75 7.70 -16.11
C MET A 372 -4.11 8.33 -15.78
N GLY A 373 -4.19 9.09 -14.68
CA GLY A 373 -5.42 9.72 -14.18
C GLY A 373 -6.34 8.76 -13.41
N LEU A 374 -5.80 7.64 -12.93
CA LEU A 374 -6.53 6.65 -12.11
C LEU A 374 -6.55 7.02 -10.62
N LEU A 375 -5.60 7.85 -10.18
CA LEU A 375 -5.49 8.38 -8.84
C LEU A 375 -5.19 9.89 -8.89
N SER A 376 -5.86 10.70 -8.07
CA SER A 376 -5.74 12.17 -8.13
C SER A 376 -4.37 12.71 -7.67
N LYS A 377 -3.67 12.01 -6.76
CA LYS A 377 -2.41 12.47 -6.13
C LYS A 377 -1.22 11.53 -6.33
N GLY A 378 -1.44 10.22 -6.39
CA GLY A 378 -0.42 9.17 -6.58
C GLY A 378 0.50 8.91 -5.39
N HIS A 379 0.23 9.49 -4.22
CA HIS A 379 1.03 9.24 -3.01
C HIS A 379 0.77 7.84 -2.46
N VAL A 380 1.72 7.32 -1.69
CA VAL A 380 1.58 6.03 -1.01
C VAL A 380 1.44 6.29 0.48
N VAL A 381 0.44 5.69 1.10
CA VAL A 381 0.26 5.61 2.54
C VAL A 381 0.49 4.17 2.94
N GLU A 382 1.61 3.92 3.58
CA GLU A 382 1.92 2.63 4.18
C GLU A 382 1.16 2.51 5.51
N ALA A 383 0.54 1.35 5.72
CA ALA A 383 -0.24 1.05 6.90
C ALA A 383 0.05 -0.38 7.36
N THR A 384 0.31 -0.51 8.65
CA THR A 384 0.40 -1.76 9.38
C THR A 384 -0.94 -2.08 10.03
N ARG A 385 -1.07 -3.25 10.69
CA ARG A 385 -2.29 -3.55 11.44
C ARG A 385 -2.50 -2.55 12.59
N ALA A 386 -1.44 -2.10 13.26
CA ALA A 386 -1.52 -1.09 14.32
C ALA A 386 -2.13 0.26 13.86
N ASP A 387 -1.95 0.61 12.58
CA ASP A 387 -2.50 1.84 12.01
C ASP A 387 -4.01 1.75 11.69
N LEU A 388 -4.55 0.53 11.56
CA LEU A 388 -5.91 0.29 11.07
C LEU A 388 -6.87 -0.19 12.15
N VAL A 389 -6.41 -1.12 13.00
CA VAL A 389 -7.21 -1.66 14.09
C VAL A 389 -7.26 -0.64 15.22
N GLY A 390 -8.39 -0.57 15.92
CA GLY A 390 -8.65 0.34 17.04
C GLY A 390 -8.65 -0.37 18.39
N GLU A 391 -8.17 0.38 19.37
CA GLU A 391 -7.81 -0.07 20.72
C GLU A 391 -9.06 -0.54 21.49
N PHE A 392 -10.14 0.24 21.36
CA PHE A 392 -11.43 0.08 22.02
C PHE A 392 -12.53 -0.24 21.00
N ILE A 393 -13.61 -0.90 21.45
CA ILE A 393 -14.80 -1.17 20.62
C ILE A 393 -15.29 0.13 19.97
N GLY A 394 -15.45 0.11 18.64
CA GLY A 394 -15.92 1.26 17.86
C GLY A 394 -14.82 2.24 17.43
N GLN A 395 -13.54 2.02 17.77
CA GLN A 395 -12.41 2.83 17.28
C GLN A 395 -11.73 2.28 16.03
N THR A 396 -11.87 0.98 15.75
CA THR A 396 -11.36 0.35 14.52
C THR A 396 -11.92 1.02 13.29
N ALA A 397 -13.24 1.23 13.26
CA ALA A 397 -13.88 1.91 12.15
C ALA A 397 -13.33 3.32 11.86
N PRO A 398 -13.25 4.26 12.82
CA PRO A 398 -12.70 5.58 12.56
C PRO A 398 -11.21 5.56 12.21
N LYS A 399 -10.36 4.69 12.81
CA LYS A 399 -8.93 4.58 12.44
C LYS A 399 -8.76 4.08 11.01
N THR A 400 -9.41 2.97 10.66
CA THR A 400 -9.38 2.43 9.30
C THR A 400 -9.90 3.45 8.29
N LYS A 401 -11.00 4.15 8.62
CA LYS A 401 -11.54 5.21 7.77
C LYS A 401 -10.56 6.39 7.64
N ALA A 402 -9.84 6.76 8.69
CA ALA A 402 -8.82 7.81 8.64
C ALA A 402 -7.66 7.42 7.71
N MET A 403 -7.19 6.17 7.78
CA MET A 403 -6.13 5.66 6.88
C MET A 403 -6.60 5.58 5.42
N ILE A 404 -7.82 5.09 5.18
CA ILE A 404 -8.45 5.12 3.85
C ILE A 404 -8.55 6.57 3.34
N THR A 405 -8.98 7.50 4.20
CA THR A 405 -9.11 8.93 3.83
C THR A 405 -7.75 9.56 3.52
N LYS A 406 -6.73 9.23 4.32
CA LYS A 406 -5.34 9.69 4.11
C LYS A 406 -4.78 9.12 2.80
N ALA A 407 -5.11 7.88 2.46
CA ALA A 407 -4.70 7.21 1.23
C ALA A 407 -5.50 7.66 -0.01
N ARG A 408 -6.64 8.34 0.16
CA ARG A 408 -7.48 8.79 -0.96
C ARG A 408 -6.74 9.78 -1.86
N GLY A 409 -6.83 9.53 -3.16
CA GLY A 409 -5.98 10.07 -4.22
C GLY A 409 -4.71 9.27 -4.46
N GLY A 410 -4.47 8.18 -3.74
CA GLY A 410 -3.20 7.46 -3.70
C GLY A 410 -3.36 5.96 -3.47
N ILE A 411 -2.31 5.34 -2.95
CA ILE A 411 -2.26 3.90 -2.64
C ILE A 411 -2.25 3.71 -1.13
N LEU A 412 -3.17 2.89 -0.60
CA LEU A 412 -3.06 2.30 0.72
C LEU A 412 -2.26 1.00 0.60
N PHE A 413 -1.02 1.02 1.09
CA PHE A 413 -0.12 -0.12 1.05
C PHE A 413 -0.11 -0.84 2.39
N LEU A 414 -0.56 -2.10 2.39
CA LEU A 414 -0.66 -2.97 3.55
C LEU A 414 0.49 -3.99 3.50
N ASP A 415 1.63 -3.65 4.09
CA ASP A 415 2.72 -4.62 4.21
C ASP A 415 2.38 -5.67 5.28
N GLU A 416 2.78 -6.92 5.04
CA GLU A 416 2.38 -8.09 5.85
C GLU A 416 0.85 -8.20 6.06
N VAL A 417 0.07 -8.06 4.98
CA VAL A 417 -1.40 -8.00 4.99
C VAL A 417 -2.08 -9.17 5.71
N TYR A 418 -1.44 -10.33 5.75
CA TYR A 418 -1.90 -11.52 6.46
C TYR A 418 -2.04 -11.32 7.98
N ALA A 419 -1.40 -10.30 8.55
CA ALA A 419 -1.58 -9.91 9.94
C ALA A 419 -3.02 -9.46 10.24
N LEU A 420 -3.85 -9.13 9.24
CA LEU A 420 -5.24 -8.73 9.40
C LEU A 420 -6.21 -9.91 9.57
N ALA A 421 -5.94 -11.07 8.95
CA ALA A 421 -6.87 -12.21 8.84
C ALA A 421 -6.79 -13.26 9.96
N ARG A 422 -6.30 -12.89 11.15
CA ARG A 422 -6.07 -13.80 12.28
C ARG A 422 -7.34 -14.61 12.62
N SER A 423 -7.32 -15.92 12.39
CA SER A 423 -8.44 -16.83 12.69
C SER A 423 -8.27 -17.40 14.10
N GLY A 424 -8.56 -16.56 15.11
CA GLY A 424 -8.64 -16.97 16.51
C GLY A 424 -10.09 -17.25 16.88
N SER A 425 -10.38 -18.47 17.31
CA SER A 425 -11.68 -18.90 17.84
C SER A 425 -11.99 -18.18 19.16
N ASP A 426 -12.44 -16.92 19.10
CA ASP A 426 -13.26 -16.25 20.12
C ASP A 426 -13.70 -14.86 19.61
N ASN A 427 -14.96 -14.81 19.15
CA ASN A 427 -15.94 -13.72 19.06
C ASN A 427 -15.56 -12.20 19.18
N LYS A 428 -14.36 -11.76 18.81
CA LYS A 428 -14.02 -10.32 18.68
C LYS A 428 -13.45 -9.99 17.30
N ASP A 429 -14.36 -9.46 16.49
CA ASP A 429 -14.29 -9.22 15.05
C ASP A 429 -13.33 -8.12 14.58
N TYR A 430 -12.41 -7.54 15.35
CA TYR A 430 -11.76 -6.27 14.92
C TYR A 430 -10.90 -6.37 13.65
N GLY A 431 -10.21 -7.50 13.42
CA GLY A 431 -9.52 -7.74 12.14
C GLY A 431 -10.49 -7.98 10.99
N ALA A 432 -11.59 -8.68 11.27
CA ALA A 432 -12.68 -8.89 10.33
C ALA A 432 -13.39 -7.56 10.00
N GLU A 433 -13.54 -6.65 10.96
CA GLU A 433 -14.11 -5.31 10.81
C GLU A 433 -13.26 -4.47 9.85
N VAL A 434 -11.92 -4.49 9.99
CA VAL A 434 -11.02 -3.84 9.02
C VAL A 434 -11.19 -4.48 7.63
N ILE A 435 -11.20 -5.81 7.55
CA ILE A 435 -11.39 -6.53 6.28
C ILE A 435 -12.73 -6.18 5.64
N GLU A 436 -13.82 -6.14 6.41
CA GLU A 436 -15.15 -5.76 5.95
C GLU A 436 -15.19 -4.31 5.48
N MET A 437 -14.53 -3.40 6.19
CA MET A 437 -14.44 -2.01 5.78
C MET A 437 -13.60 -1.81 4.52
N LEU A 438 -12.49 -2.55 4.38
CA LEU A 438 -11.71 -2.57 3.15
C LEU A 438 -12.54 -3.16 2.01
N LEU A 439 -13.26 -4.28 2.23
CA LEU A 439 -14.16 -4.88 1.23
C LEU A 439 -15.29 -3.92 0.83
N LYS A 440 -15.85 -3.18 1.79
CA LYS A 440 -16.86 -2.16 1.56
C LYS A 440 -16.29 -1.00 0.76
N GLU A 441 -15.10 -0.50 1.10
CA GLU A 441 -14.43 0.55 0.32
C GLU A 441 -14.08 0.06 -1.10
N MET A 442 -13.65 -1.18 -1.25
CA MET A 442 -13.35 -1.82 -2.55
C MET A 442 -14.61 -2.10 -3.39
N SER A 443 -15.80 -2.15 -2.78
CA SER A 443 -17.07 -2.45 -3.49
C SER A 443 -17.89 -1.20 -3.76
N ASP A 444 -18.14 -0.41 -2.71
CA ASP A 444 -19.12 0.68 -2.68
C ASP A 444 -18.48 2.02 -2.27
N GLY A 445 -17.15 2.07 -2.16
CA GLY A 445 -16.41 3.27 -1.76
C GLY A 445 -16.48 4.39 -2.81
N PRO A 446 -16.20 5.64 -2.44
CA PRO A 446 -16.20 6.79 -3.36
C PRO A 446 -15.16 6.70 -4.50
N GLY A 447 -14.30 5.67 -4.52
CA GLY A 447 -13.21 5.51 -5.48
C GLY A 447 -12.00 6.42 -5.19
N ASP A 448 -11.15 6.62 -6.19
CA ASP A 448 -9.90 7.40 -6.10
C ASP A 448 -8.93 6.83 -5.04
N ILE A 449 -8.78 5.51 -4.96
CA ILE A 449 -7.83 4.84 -4.07
C ILE A 449 -7.46 3.46 -4.64
N ALA A 450 -6.19 3.06 -4.55
CA ALA A 450 -5.77 1.68 -4.76
C ALA A 450 -5.37 1.05 -3.42
N ILE A 451 -5.75 -0.20 -3.19
CA ILE A 451 -5.39 -0.93 -1.96
C ILE A 451 -4.47 -2.07 -2.38
N ILE A 452 -3.24 -2.09 -1.87
CA ILE A 452 -2.25 -3.10 -2.22
C ILE A 452 -1.84 -3.85 -0.96
N GLY A 453 -2.13 -5.15 -0.90
CA GLY A 453 -1.63 -6.02 0.17
C GLY A 453 -0.32 -6.70 -0.23
N ALA A 454 0.64 -6.78 0.68
CA ALA A 454 1.91 -7.47 0.46
C ALA A 454 2.21 -8.52 1.53
N GLY A 455 3.01 -9.52 1.17
CA GLY A 455 3.51 -10.51 2.13
C GLY A 455 4.17 -11.72 1.48
N TYR A 456 4.41 -12.73 2.29
CA TYR A 456 4.95 -14.01 1.85
C TYR A 456 3.87 -14.83 1.10
N PRO A 457 4.24 -15.63 0.08
CA PRO A 457 3.25 -16.29 -0.77
C PRO A 457 2.23 -17.16 -0.02
N ASN A 458 2.66 -17.98 0.94
CA ASN A 458 1.77 -18.91 1.64
C ASN A 458 0.82 -18.18 2.60
N GLU A 459 1.35 -17.18 3.28
CA GLU A 459 0.67 -16.37 4.29
C GLU A 459 -0.38 -15.47 3.63
N VAL A 460 -0.06 -14.89 2.48
CA VAL A 460 -1.01 -14.13 1.66
C VAL A 460 -2.11 -15.02 1.09
N ASN A 461 -1.79 -16.25 0.67
CA ASN A 461 -2.82 -17.20 0.23
C ASN A 461 -3.79 -17.53 1.36
N ALA A 462 -3.29 -17.79 2.57
CA ALA A 462 -4.14 -18.00 3.75
C ALA A 462 -5.03 -16.78 4.06
N PHE A 463 -4.51 -15.56 3.91
CA PHE A 463 -5.28 -14.32 4.02
C PHE A 463 -6.40 -14.22 2.98
N LEU A 464 -6.14 -14.56 1.72
CA LEU A 464 -7.16 -14.52 0.66
C LEU A 464 -8.24 -15.59 0.84
N GLU A 465 -7.90 -16.72 1.45
CA GLU A 465 -8.83 -17.81 1.78
C GLU A 465 -9.67 -17.52 3.02
N SER A 466 -9.26 -16.59 3.89
CA SER A 466 -9.99 -16.27 5.11
C SER A 466 -11.35 -15.61 4.86
N ASN A 467 -11.51 -14.93 3.72
CA ASN A 467 -12.79 -14.35 3.31
C ASN A 467 -12.93 -14.41 1.78
N PRO A 468 -13.94 -15.12 1.23
CA PRO A 468 -14.15 -15.23 -0.22
C PRO A 468 -14.24 -13.89 -0.96
N GLY A 469 -14.69 -12.83 -0.28
CA GLY A 469 -14.75 -11.47 -0.81
C GLY A 469 -13.37 -10.93 -1.20
N LEU A 470 -12.32 -11.27 -0.45
CA LEU A 470 -10.96 -10.77 -0.69
C LEU A 470 -10.41 -11.25 -2.03
N LYS A 471 -10.57 -12.55 -2.32
CA LYS A 471 -10.14 -13.15 -3.59
C LYS A 471 -10.82 -12.52 -4.80
N SER A 472 -12.05 -12.03 -4.65
CA SER A 472 -12.78 -11.38 -5.74
C SER A 472 -12.40 -9.91 -5.95
N ARG A 473 -11.98 -9.20 -4.89
CA ARG A 473 -11.69 -7.75 -4.93
C ARG A 473 -10.23 -7.45 -5.24
N PHE A 474 -9.31 -8.27 -4.73
CA PHE A 474 -7.92 -8.26 -5.14
C PHE A 474 -7.78 -8.98 -6.48
N SER A 475 -8.04 -8.26 -7.56
CA SER A 475 -8.08 -8.82 -8.91
C SER A 475 -6.70 -9.03 -9.54
N GLN A 476 -5.68 -8.33 -9.04
CA GLN A 476 -4.32 -8.36 -9.57
C GLN A 476 -3.35 -9.01 -8.59
N HIS A 477 -2.51 -9.92 -9.07
CA HIS A 477 -1.48 -10.59 -8.28
C HIS A 477 -0.12 -10.42 -8.94
N PHE A 478 0.83 -9.90 -8.19
CA PHE A 478 2.21 -9.70 -8.61
C PHE A 478 3.12 -10.60 -7.77
N HIS A 479 3.88 -11.47 -8.43
CA HIS A 479 4.85 -12.33 -7.77
C HIS A 479 6.27 -11.81 -8.01
N PHE A 480 6.96 -11.47 -6.92
CA PHE A 480 8.32 -10.96 -6.91
C PHE A 480 9.29 -12.10 -6.61
N GLU A 481 9.98 -12.55 -7.65
CA GLU A 481 11.01 -13.58 -7.55
C GLU A 481 12.28 -13.05 -6.86
N ASP A 482 13.08 -13.98 -6.32
CA ASP A 482 14.42 -13.64 -5.81
C ASP A 482 15.34 -13.24 -6.96
N TYR A 483 16.12 -12.17 -6.77
CA TYR A 483 17.08 -11.70 -7.76
C TYR A 483 18.19 -12.72 -8.01
N LEU A 484 18.52 -12.93 -9.27
CA LEU A 484 19.65 -13.75 -9.68
C LEU A 484 20.98 -13.12 -9.23
N PRO A 485 22.08 -13.90 -9.09
CA PRO A 485 23.38 -13.36 -8.69
C PRO A 485 23.87 -12.18 -9.55
N ASP A 486 23.65 -12.24 -10.87
CA ASP A 486 24.02 -11.15 -11.78
C ASP A 486 23.13 -9.91 -11.59
N GLU A 487 21.85 -10.11 -11.25
CA GLU A 487 20.94 -9.03 -10.88
C GLU A 487 21.34 -8.39 -9.55
N LEU A 488 21.71 -9.18 -8.55
CA LEU A 488 22.26 -8.69 -7.28
C LEU A 488 23.55 -7.88 -7.51
N MET A 489 24.41 -8.28 -8.46
CA MET A 489 25.60 -7.49 -8.84
C MET A 489 25.23 -6.15 -9.49
N LEU A 490 24.19 -6.09 -10.33
CA LEU A 490 23.70 -4.82 -10.88
C LEU A 490 23.14 -3.90 -9.78
N ILE A 491 22.44 -4.47 -8.80
CA ILE A 491 21.97 -3.74 -7.61
C ILE A 491 23.16 -3.22 -6.79
N ALA A 492 24.21 -4.03 -6.61
CA ALA A 492 25.43 -3.63 -5.93
C ALA A 492 26.10 -2.43 -6.63
N GLY A 493 26.17 -2.46 -7.97
CA GLY A 493 26.66 -1.33 -8.76
C GLY A 493 25.85 -0.04 -8.54
N ALA A 494 24.52 -0.13 -8.47
CA ALA A 494 23.67 1.03 -8.17
C ALA A 494 23.87 1.56 -6.75
N ALA A 495 24.05 0.67 -5.77
CA ALA A 495 24.35 1.04 -4.37
C ALA A 495 25.70 1.76 -4.26
N LEU A 496 26.75 1.19 -4.85
CA LEU A 496 28.10 1.77 -4.89
C LEU A 496 28.10 3.18 -5.51
N LYS A 497 27.38 3.37 -6.62
CA LYS A 497 27.24 4.69 -7.26
C LYS A 497 26.57 5.71 -6.34
N LYS A 498 25.53 5.32 -5.61
CA LYS A 498 24.83 6.18 -4.64
C LYS A 498 25.73 6.56 -3.48
N GLU A 499 26.53 5.61 -3.00
CA GLU A 499 27.45 5.79 -1.87
C GLU A 499 28.78 6.47 -2.25
N GLU A 500 28.92 6.91 -3.51
CA GLU A 500 30.16 7.43 -4.12
C GLU A 500 31.37 6.51 -3.89
N ALA A 501 31.15 5.19 -3.99
CA ALA A 501 32.16 4.15 -3.81
C ALA A 501 32.34 3.30 -5.07
N ALA A 502 33.48 2.61 -5.18
CA ALA A 502 33.80 1.67 -6.25
C ALA A 502 34.52 0.44 -5.69
N LEU A 503 34.28 -0.73 -6.27
CA LEU A 503 35.02 -1.95 -5.94
C LEU A 503 36.29 -2.04 -6.79
N SER A 504 37.38 -2.54 -6.21
CA SER A 504 38.49 -3.02 -7.02
C SER A 504 38.10 -4.31 -7.77
N ASN A 505 38.80 -4.62 -8.87
CA ASN A 505 38.48 -5.78 -9.71
C ASN A 505 38.46 -7.11 -8.91
N ALA A 506 39.33 -7.22 -7.90
CA ALA A 506 39.39 -8.38 -7.02
C ALA A 506 38.17 -8.44 -6.08
N ALA A 507 37.77 -7.30 -5.49
CA ALA A 507 36.59 -7.21 -4.65
C ALA A 507 35.30 -7.51 -5.44
N GLU A 508 35.17 -7.00 -6.68
CA GLU A 508 34.01 -7.29 -7.53
C GLU A 508 33.87 -8.80 -7.82
N ALA A 509 34.99 -9.47 -8.14
CA ALA A 509 35.00 -10.90 -8.41
C ALA A 509 34.60 -11.74 -7.18
N GLU A 510 35.09 -11.37 -5.99
CA GLU A 510 34.73 -12.05 -4.75
C GLU A 510 33.27 -11.78 -4.36
N LEU A 511 32.77 -10.54 -4.53
CA LEU A 511 31.35 -10.23 -4.29
C LEU A 511 30.43 -11.09 -5.16
N ARG A 512 30.71 -11.20 -6.47
CA ARG A 512 29.92 -12.03 -7.39
C ARG A 512 29.87 -13.49 -6.94
N LYS A 513 31.03 -14.04 -6.55
CA LYS A 513 31.14 -15.41 -6.04
C LYS A 513 30.34 -15.61 -4.75
N ARG A 514 30.40 -14.67 -3.82
CA ARG A 514 29.67 -14.71 -2.54
C ARG A 514 28.17 -14.65 -2.74
N LEU A 515 27.68 -13.69 -3.54
CA LEU A 515 26.26 -13.57 -3.88
C LEU A 515 25.74 -14.82 -4.60
N THR A 516 26.55 -15.44 -5.47
CA THR A 516 26.19 -16.72 -6.12
C THR A 516 25.98 -17.84 -5.10
N ASN A 517 26.85 -17.95 -4.09
CA ASN A 517 26.73 -18.97 -3.05
C ASN A 517 25.53 -18.71 -2.13
N LEU A 518 25.31 -17.46 -1.74
CA LEU A 518 24.14 -17.06 -0.94
C LEU A 518 22.83 -17.35 -1.67
N TYR A 519 22.75 -17.04 -2.97
CA TYR A 519 21.60 -17.37 -3.80
C TYR A 519 21.35 -18.89 -3.89
N ARG A 520 22.40 -19.71 -4.00
CA ARG A 520 22.26 -21.18 -4.03
C ARG A 520 21.77 -21.76 -2.71
N ALA A 521 22.12 -21.12 -1.59
CA ALA A 521 21.75 -21.56 -0.24
C ALA A 521 20.45 -20.91 0.28
N ARG A 522 19.77 -20.11 -0.56
CA ARG A 522 18.64 -19.28 -0.15
C ARG A 522 17.44 -20.10 0.34
N ASP A 523 16.68 -19.52 1.24
CA ASP A 523 15.41 -20.03 1.74
C ASP A 523 14.27 -19.03 1.46
N LYS A 524 13.10 -19.26 2.07
CA LYS A 524 11.93 -18.37 1.95
C LYS A 524 12.08 -17.01 2.65
N TYR A 525 13.23 -16.72 3.25
CA TYR A 525 13.53 -15.46 3.94
C TYR A 525 14.75 -14.75 3.33
N PHE A 526 15.12 -15.09 2.10
CA PHE A 526 16.27 -14.50 1.44
C PHE A 526 16.14 -12.97 1.27
N GLY A 527 17.15 -12.23 1.74
CA GLY A 527 17.10 -10.77 1.87
C GLY A 527 17.28 -9.96 0.58
N ASN A 528 17.64 -10.60 -0.54
CA ASN A 528 17.69 -9.98 -1.88
C ASN A 528 18.45 -8.63 -1.92
N GLY A 529 17.83 -7.55 -2.41
CA GLY A 529 18.46 -6.24 -2.48
C GLY A 529 18.87 -5.69 -1.10
N ARG A 530 18.11 -5.98 -0.03
CA ARG A 530 18.46 -5.55 1.34
C ARG A 530 19.80 -6.16 1.78
N LEU A 531 20.02 -7.43 1.44
CA LEU A 531 21.29 -8.12 1.68
C LEU A 531 22.45 -7.39 0.98
N VAL A 532 22.28 -7.03 -0.29
CA VAL A 532 23.31 -6.32 -1.07
C VAL A 532 23.62 -4.94 -0.47
N PHE A 533 22.61 -4.15 -0.11
CA PHE A 533 22.83 -2.85 0.55
C PHE A 533 23.60 -3.01 1.86
N SER A 534 23.25 -4.01 2.67
CA SER A 534 23.97 -4.31 3.92
C SER A 534 25.45 -4.61 3.66
N ILE A 535 25.76 -5.46 2.69
CA ILE A 535 27.14 -5.83 2.33
C ILE A 535 27.95 -4.60 1.89
N ILE A 536 27.36 -3.72 1.07
CA ILE A 536 28.05 -2.52 0.56
C ILE A 536 28.30 -1.49 1.67
N ASP A 537 27.30 -1.25 2.52
CA ASP A 537 27.43 -0.33 3.66
C ASP A 537 28.53 -0.81 4.63
N GLU A 538 28.58 -2.12 4.90
CA GLU A 538 29.61 -2.73 5.74
C GLU A 538 30.99 -2.67 5.08
N ALA A 539 31.09 -2.90 3.77
CA ALA A 539 32.36 -2.83 3.03
C ALA A 539 32.93 -1.40 3.05
N LYS A 540 32.06 -0.39 2.92
CA LYS A 540 32.43 1.02 3.02
C LYS A 540 32.90 1.38 4.43
N ARG A 541 32.28 0.82 5.47
CA ARG A 541 32.72 0.99 6.86
C ARG A 541 34.12 0.41 7.05
N GLU A 542 34.38 -0.80 6.55
CA GLU A 542 35.69 -1.46 6.66
C GLU A 542 36.79 -0.73 5.87
N MET A 543 36.45 -0.19 4.70
CA MET A 543 37.30 0.74 3.95
C MET A 543 37.68 1.96 4.80
N GLY A 544 36.70 2.60 5.45
CA GLY A 544 36.96 3.73 6.35
C GLY A 544 37.91 3.37 7.49
N ILE A 545 37.72 2.21 8.13
CA ILE A 545 38.59 1.71 9.20
C ILE A 545 40.00 1.43 8.70
N ARG A 546 40.15 0.84 7.51
CA ARG A 546 41.45 0.61 6.87
C ARG A 546 42.19 1.92 6.63
N LEU A 547 41.54 2.92 6.04
CA LEU A 547 42.14 4.22 5.72
C LEU A 547 42.54 4.99 6.98
N LEU A 548 41.72 4.96 8.04
CA LEU A 548 42.05 5.58 9.33
C LEU A 548 43.32 4.99 9.97
N LYS A 549 43.55 3.67 9.82
CA LYS A 549 44.74 2.99 10.35
C LYS A 549 46.04 3.36 9.63
N GLN A 550 45.96 3.83 8.39
CA GLN A 550 47.14 4.26 7.62
C GLN A 550 47.66 5.64 8.09
N GLY A 551 46.87 6.40 8.86
CA GLY A 551 47.33 7.58 9.59
C GLY A 551 47.62 8.84 8.75
N ASN A 552 47.48 8.78 7.42
CA ASN A 552 47.83 9.88 6.52
C ASN A 552 46.63 10.38 5.68
N LEU A 553 45.52 10.66 6.37
CA LEU A 553 44.22 10.99 5.77
C LEU A 553 44.26 12.25 4.87
N ASP A 554 45.12 13.21 5.20
CA ASP A 554 45.20 14.50 4.51
C ASP A 554 45.84 14.42 3.11
N THR A 555 46.47 13.29 2.79
CA THR A 555 47.17 13.07 1.51
C THR A 555 46.44 12.15 0.54
N LEU A 556 45.32 11.55 0.97
CA LEU A 556 44.57 10.60 0.17
C LEU A 556 43.78 11.30 -0.93
N SER A 557 43.83 10.72 -2.13
CA SER A 557 43.04 11.19 -3.26
C SER A 557 41.56 10.80 -3.14
N LYS A 558 40.69 11.48 -3.91
CA LYS A 558 39.26 11.13 -3.98
C LYS A 558 39.02 9.69 -4.44
N ASP A 559 39.89 9.17 -5.33
CA ASP A 559 39.82 7.77 -5.80
C ASP A 559 40.12 6.79 -4.65
N GLU A 560 41.17 7.04 -3.87
CA GLU A 560 41.53 6.20 -2.72
C GLU A 560 40.48 6.23 -1.61
N LEU A 561 39.82 7.38 -1.38
CA LEU A 561 38.74 7.53 -0.41
C LEU A 561 37.42 6.87 -0.84
N SER A 562 37.30 6.45 -2.10
CA SER A 562 36.10 5.82 -2.67
C SER A 562 36.30 4.36 -3.05
N ARG A 563 37.54 3.84 -3.00
CA ARG A 563 37.85 2.49 -3.47
C ARG A 563 37.84 1.45 -2.36
N ILE A 564 36.83 0.58 -2.42
CA ILE A 564 36.70 -0.61 -1.58
C ILE A 564 37.60 -1.70 -2.16
N GLU A 565 38.56 -2.16 -1.35
CA GLU A 565 39.51 -3.19 -1.74
C GLU A 565 39.03 -4.59 -1.35
N LEU A 566 39.69 -5.62 -1.90
CA LEU A 566 39.37 -7.01 -1.59
C LEU A 566 39.41 -7.25 -0.08
N GLU A 567 40.39 -6.71 0.64
CA GLU A 567 40.51 -6.88 2.10
C GLU A 567 39.38 -6.22 2.91
N ASP A 568 38.71 -5.21 2.36
CA ASP A 568 37.56 -4.57 3.01
C ASP A 568 36.33 -5.47 2.86
N LEU A 569 36.14 -6.01 1.66
CA LEU A 569 35.06 -6.94 1.36
C LEU A 569 35.26 -8.30 2.02
N GLU A 570 36.50 -8.79 2.05
CA GLU A 570 36.91 -9.94 2.85
C GLU A 570 36.66 -9.67 4.32
N LYS A 571 36.74 -8.43 4.83
CA LYS A 571 36.31 -8.11 6.19
C LYS A 571 34.81 -8.13 6.40
N VAL A 572 34.00 -7.75 5.41
CA VAL A 572 32.53 -7.92 5.47
C VAL A 572 32.15 -9.38 5.50
N PHE A 573 32.80 -10.20 4.68
CA PHE A 573 32.56 -11.63 4.66
C PHE A 573 33.35 -12.36 5.75
N GLU A 574 34.41 -11.77 6.28
CA GLU A 574 35.03 -12.14 7.54
C GLU A 574 34.14 -11.68 8.68
N GLU A 575 33.28 -10.66 8.56
CA GLU A 575 32.23 -10.27 9.50
C GLU A 575 30.97 -11.08 9.26
N GLU A 576 30.69 -11.67 8.11
CA GLU A 576 29.79 -12.83 8.03
C GLU A 576 30.49 -14.10 8.58
N GLN A 577 31.84 -14.10 8.68
CA GLN A 577 32.62 -15.14 9.37
C GLN A 577 33.06 -14.77 10.82
N ARG A 578 32.80 -13.55 11.32
CA ARG A 578 33.14 -12.97 12.66
C ARG A 578 31.86 -12.52 13.39
N THR A 579 30.80 -12.20 12.63
CA THR A 579 29.36 -12.31 12.97
C THR A 579 28.78 -13.66 12.55
N LYS A 580 29.55 -14.57 11.92
CA LYS A 580 29.71 -15.84 12.63
C LYS A 580 30.61 -15.48 13.77
N LEU A 581 30.06 -15.21 14.93
CA LEU A 581 30.87 -15.35 16.12
C LEU A 581 31.54 -16.74 16.00
N ILE A 582 32.82 -16.82 15.61
CA ILE A 582 33.71 -17.84 16.16
C ILE A 582 33.96 -17.35 17.58
N LEU A 583 32.89 -17.23 18.36
CA LEU A 583 32.95 -17.46 19.77
C LEU A 583 33.29 -18.93 19.83
N THR A 584 34.59 -19.17 19.89
CA THR A 584 35.16 -20.47 20.26
C THR A 584 34.29 -20.99 21.39
N ILE A 585 33.69 -22.17 21.21
CA ILE A 585 32.79 -22.73 22.21
C ILE A 585 33.55 -22.72 23.53
N ASN A 586 33.09 -21.92 24.49
CA ASN A 586 33.70 -21.86 25.79
C ASN A 586 33.25 -23.11 26.54
N GLN A 587 34.04 -24.17 26.42
CA GLN A 587 33.69 -25.48 26.92
C GLN A 587 33.46 -25.45 28.45
N ALA A 588 34.25 -24.66 29.18
CA ALA A 588 34.09 -24.52 30.63
C ALA A 588 32.75 -23.85 31.01
N GLU A 589 32.39 -22.73 30.36
CA GLU A 589 31.09 -22.07 30.59
C GLU A 589 29.91 -22.95 30.14
N LEU A 590 30.08 -23.72 29.06
CA LEU A 590 29.06 -24.63 28.55
C LEU A 590 28.82 -25.78 29.54
N ASP A 591 29.88 -26.39 30.06
CA ASP A 591 29.80 -27.49 31.02
C ASP A 591 29.16 -27.03 32.34
N GLU A 592 29.48 -25.83 32.81
CA GLU A 592 28.83 -25.23 33.99
C GLU A 592 27.32 -25.02 33.76
N ALA A 593 26.94 -24.46 32.61
CA ALA A 593 25.54 -24.22 32.27
C ALA A 593 24.76 -25.54 32.09
N LEU A 594 25.38 -26.57 31.49
CA LEU A 594 24.83 -27.92 31.36
C LEU A 594 24.66 -28.61 32.73
N GLN A 595 25.62 -28.45 33.64
CA GLN A 595 25.50 -28.98 34.99
C GLN A 595 24.33 -28.31 35.74
N GLN A 596 24.15 -26.99 35.58
CA GLN A 596 23.00 -26.28 36.15
C GLN A 596 21.67 -26.76 35.55
N LEU A 597 21.64 -27.01 34.23
CA LEU A 597 20.47 -27.59 33.56
C LEU A 597 20.18 -29.02 34.07
N ASP A 598 21.20 -29.86 34.24
CA ASP A 598 21.05 -31.22 34.74
C ASP A 598 20.57 -31.27 36.19
N ASN A 599 20.98 -30.30 37.00
CA ASN A 599 20.51 -30.12 38.37
C ASN A 599 19.05 -29.69 38.49
N MET A 600 18.44 -29.15 37.42
CA MET A 600 16.99 -28.90 37.39
C MET A 600 16.26 -30.24 37.47
N VAL A 601 15.25 -30.31 38.33
CA VAL A 601 14.44 -31.53 38.46
C VAL A 601 13.58 -31.68 37.20
N GLY A 602 13.41 -32.91 36.72
CA GLY A 602 12.59 -33.21 35.54
C GLY A 602 13.15 -32.73 34.19
N LEU A 603 12.23 -32.35 33.30
CA LEU A 603 12.49 -31.75 31.97
C LEU A 603 13.37 -32.59 31.03
N GLN A 604 13.33 -33.93 31.14
CA GLN A 604 14.23 -34.82 30.40
C GLN A 604 14.19 -34.61 28.88
N GLN A 605 13.00 -34.39 28.33
CA GLN A 605 12.84 -34.11 26.89
C GLN A 605 13.55 -32.80 26.49
N ILE A 606 13.33 -31.71 27.24
CA ILE A 606 13.98 -30.41 26.97
C ILE A 606 15.50 -30.52 27.13
N LYS A 607 15.98 -31.24 28.15
CA LYS A 607 17.42 -31.49 28.33
C LYS A 607 18.02 -32.20 27.13
N GLN A 608 17.31 -33.16 26.55
CA GLN A 608 17.75 -33.83 25.33
C GLN A 608 17.71 -32.90 24.12
N GLU A 609 16.63 -32.15 23.91
CA GLU A 609 16.50 -31.18 22.81
C GLU A 609 17.61 -30.12 22.84
N VAL A 610 17.97 -29.63 24.03
CA VAL A 610 19.10 -28.70 24.22
C VAL A 610 20.44 -29.35 23.86
N ARG A 611 20.67 -30.61 24.27
CA ARG A 611 21.88 -31.36 23.90
C ARG A 611 21.97 -31.60 22.39
N ASP A 612 20.85 -31.95 21.75
CA ASP A 612 20.79 -32.15 20.31
C ASP A 612 21.11 -30.84 19.57
N LYS A 613 20.56 -29.71 20.04
CA LYS A 613 20.89 -28.38 19.52
C LYS A 613 22.38 -28.06 19.69
N ILE A 614 22.97 -28.36 20.85
CA ILE A 614 24.42 -28.19 21.09
C ILE A 614 25.25 -29.02 20.10
N ASN A 615 24.90 -30.28 19.89
CA ASN A 615 25.61 -31.18 18.97
C ASN A 615 25.50 -30.69 17.52
N LEU A 616 24.32 -30.22 17.11
CA LEU A 616 24.13 -29.63 15.79
C LEU A 616 24.95 -28.35 15.61
N VAL A 617 24.93 -27.44 16.60
CA VAL A 617 25.74 -26.22 16.59
C VAL A 617 27.23 -26.55 16.48
N ARG A 618 27.73 -27.53 17.25
CA ARG A 618 29.11 -28.03 17.16
C ARG A 618 29.43 -28.53 15.76
N PHE A 619 28.60 -29.42 15.21
CA PHE A 619 28.78 -29.96 13.87
C PHE A 619 28.81 -28.86 12.80
N TYR A 620 27.91 -27.88 12.86
CA TYR A 620 27.88 -26.78 11.91
C TYR A 620 29.09 -25.84 12.07
N SER A 621 29.52 -25.60 13.30
CA SER A 621 30.74 -24.85 13.60
C SER A 621 31.99 -25.55 13.05
N GLU A 622 32.16 -26.84 13.34
CA GLU A 622 33.29 -27.67 12.87
C GLU A 622 33.34 -27.81 11.34
N THR A 623 32.17 -27.89 10.69
CA THR A 623 32.08 -27.99 9.23
C THR A 623 32.15 -26.64 8.51
N GLY A 624 32.43 -25.56 9.25
CA GLY A 624 32.56 -24.20 8.69
C GLY A 624 31.25 -23.67 8.08
N LYS A 625 30.10 -24.21 8.46
CA LYS A 625 28.77 -23.76 8.01
C LYS A 625 28.25 -22.64 8.90
N ASP A 626 27.36 -21.82 8.36
CA ASP A 626 26.73 -20.73 9.12
C ASP A 626 25.70 -21.27 10.10
N VAL A 627 26.01 -21.12 11.39
CA VAL A 627 25.19 -21.57 12.51
C VAL A 627 24.07 -20.54 12.77
N LEU A 628 24.40 -19.25 12.79
CA LEU A 628 23.49 -18.18 13.21
C LEU A 628 22.35 -17.93 12.22
N ASN A 629 22.61 -18.13 10.93
CA ASN A 629 21.55 -18.05 9.92
C ASN A 629 20.76 -19.36 9.74
N ARG A 630 21.19 -20.48 10.35
CA ARG A 630 20.48 -21.78 10.28
C ARG A 630 19.55 -22.07 11.44
N PHE A 631 19.81 -21.49 12.60
CA PHE A 631 19.00 -21.71 13.79
C PHE A 631 18.30 -20.41 14.18
N SER A 632 16.98 -20.42 14.31
CA SER A 632 16.35 -19.35 15.08
C SER A 632 16.77 -19.51 16.55
N LEU A 633 17.07 -18.38 17.18
CA LEU A 633 17.31 -18.31 18.61
C LEU A 633 16.01 -18.01 19.37
N HIS A 634 14.93 -17.70 18.66
CA HIS A 634 13.65 -17.33 19.24
C HIS A 634 12.88 -18.59 19.66
N THR A 635 12.35 -18.62 20.88
CA THR A 635 11.76 -19.82 21.48
C THR A 635 10.48 -19.50 22.23
N LEU A 636 9.46 -20.34 22.05
CA LEU A 636 8.25 -20.32 22.85
C LEU A 636 8.41 -21.25 24.05
N MET A 637 7.99 -20.80 25.23
CA MET A 637 7.96 -21.62 26.44
C MET A 637 6.54 -21.72 26.98
N THR A 638 5.99 -22.92 27.03
CA THR A 638 4.65 -23.16 27.58
C THR A 638 4.74 -23.93 28.88
N GLY A 639 3.90 -23.59 29.85
CA GLY A 639 3.81 -24.33 31.12
C GLY A 639 3.11 -23.54 32.21
N ASN A 640 2.59 -24.23 33.21
CA ASN A 640 1.89 -23.62 34.36
C ASN A 640 2.86 -22.81 35.25
N PRO A 641 2.37 -22.00 36.21
CA PRO A 641 3.25 -21.22 37.09
C PRO A 641 4.19 -22.14 37.86
N GLY A 642 5.44 -21.72 38.06
CA GLY A 642 6.42 -22.48 38.85
C GLY A 642 6.99 -23.74 38.19
N THR A 643 6.79 -23.94 36.89
CA THR A 643 7.41 -25.03 36.10
C THR A 643 8.89 -24.78 35.77
N GLY A 644 9.38 -23.54 35.91
CA GLY A 644 10.81 -23.21 35.73
C GLY A 644 11.16 -22.43 34.47
N LYS A 645 10.18 -21.85 33.76
CA LYS A 645 10.36 -21.08 32.51
C LYS A 645 11.47 -20.01 32.58
N THR A 646 11.41 -19.12 33.57
CA THR A 646 12.41 -18.05 33.76
C THR A 646 13.80 -18.61 34.05
N THR A 647 13.89 -19.67 34.86
CA THR A 647 15.16 -20.34 35.16
C THR A 647 15.76 -20.96 33.90
N LEU A 648 14.95 -21.63 33.09
CA LEU A 648 15.38 -22.22 31.82
C LEU A 648 15.82 -21.13 30.82
N ALA A 649 15.11 -20.01 30.74
CA ALA A 649 15.49 -18.88 29.88
C ALA A 649 16.88 -18.32 30.23
N ARG A 650 17.19 -18.15 31.53
CA ARG A 650 18.53 -17.75 31.99
C ARG A 650 19.61 -18.76 31.65
N LEU A 651 19.32 -20.05 31.77
CA LEU A 651 20.26 -21.10 31.38
C LEU A 651 20.49 -21.14 29.87
N LEU A 652 19.43 -21.00 29.06
CA LEU A 652 19.57 -20.90 27.61
C LEU A 652 20.40 -19.69 27.19
N GLY A 653 20.25 -18.55 27.86
CA GLY A 653 21.12 -17.38 27.65
C GLY A 653 22.59 -17.69 27.89
N LYS A 654 22.92 -18.36 29.01
CA LYS A 654 24.29 -18.83 29.32
C LYS A 654 24.80 -19.83 28.28
N ILE A 655 23.98 -20.81 27.88
CA ILE A 655 24.33 -21.82 26.88
C ILE A 655 24.59 -21.16 25.53
N TYR A 656 23.71 -20.25 25.09
CA TYR A 656 23.87 -19.53 23.82
C TYR A 656 25.13 -18.66 23.81
N LYS A 657 25.48 -18.02 24.93
CA LYS A 657 26.77 -17.34 25.07
C LYS A 657 27.95 -18.31 24.96
N ALA A 658 27.92 -19.41 25.72
CA ALA A 658 29.01 -20.38 25.75
C ALA A 658 29.19 -21.10 24.39
N LEU A 659 28.11 -21.34 23.66
CA LEU A 659 28.13 -21.88 22.29
C LEU A 659 28.54 -20.89 21.24
N GLY A 660 28.57 -19.60 21.59
CA GLY A 660 28.94 -18.58 20.66
C GLY A 660 27.82 -18.00 19.80
N LEU A 661 26.57 -18.25 20.18
CA LEU A 661 25.40 -17.75 19.47
C LEU A 661 25.01 -16.33 19.91
N LEU A 662 25.42 -15.90 21.11
CA LEU A 662 25.13 -14.57 21.66
C LEU A 662 26.40 -13.99 22.31
N GLU A 663 26.62 -12.68 22.18
CA GLU A 663 27.82 -12.01 22.72
C GLU A 663 27.91 -12.07 24.25
N ARG A 664 26.78 -11.89 24.94
CA ARG A 664 26.71 -11.69 26.41
C ARG A 664 25.82 -12.71 27.11
N GLY A 665 24.74 -13.17 26.47
CA GLY A 665 23.80 -14.15 27.04
C GLY A 665 23.02 -13.70 28.27
N HIS A 666 23.06 -12.40 28.61
CA HIS A 666 22.24 -11.84 29.70
C HIS A 666 20.76 -11.92 29.33
N VAL A 667 19.89 -11.98 30.33
CA VAL A 667 18.43 -12.00 30.12
C VAL A 667 17.84 -10.67 30.58
N VAL A 668 17.10 -10.02 29.69
CA VAL A 668 16.24 -8.88 29.99
C VAL A 668 14.83 -9.40 30.13
N GLU A 669 14.33 -9.44 31.36
CA GLU A 669 12.99 -9.90 31.69
C GLU A 669 12.01 -8.74 31.58
N VAL A 670 10.96 -8.94 30.79
CA VAL A 670 9.92 -7.96 30.52
C VAL A 670 8.55 -8.62 30.60
N ASP A 671 7.56 -7.83 30.99
CA ASP A 671 6.15 -8.16 30.87
C ASP A 671 5.44 -7.15 29.95
N ARG A 672 4.10 -7.22 29.88
CA ARG A 672 3.31 -6.24 29.14
C ARG A 672 3.58 -4.81 29.60
N GLN A 673 3.71 -4.54 30.89
CA GLN A 673 3.91 -3.19 31.42
C GLN A 673 5.25 -2.61 31.01
N ASN A 674 6.26 -3.45 30.78
CA ASN A 674 7.58 -3.02 30.30
C ASN A 674 7.59 -2.71 28.80
N LEU A 675 6.78 -3.40 28.00
CA LEU A 675 6.78 -3.24 26.54
C LEU A 675 5.75 -2.22 26.06
N VAL A 676 4.61 -2.15 26.74
CA VAL A 676 3.47 -1.33 26.36
C VAL A 676 3.49 0.00 27.11
N ALA A 677 3.30 1.12 26.40
CA ALA A 677 3.16 2.44 26.99
C ALA A 677 1.68 2.80 27.25
N ALA A 678 1.42 3.79 28.10
CA ALA A 678 0.06 4.27 28.39
C ALA A 678 -0.47 5.29 27.36
N TYR A 679 0.39 5.77 26.46
CA TYR A 679 0.09 6.83 25.50
C TYR A 679 0.46 6.42 24.06
N VAL A 680 -0.35 6.86 23.11
CA VAL A 680 -0.25 6.54 21.66
C VAL A 680 1.12 6.92 21.08
N GLY A 681 1.71 6.00 20.29
CA GLY A 681 2.97 6.21 19.56
C GLY A 681 4.24 6.03 20.40
N GLN A 682 4.12 5.66 21.67
CA GLN A 682 5.27 5.41 22.56
C GLN A 682 5.58 3.92 22.73
N THR A 683 4.66 3.02 22.39
CA THR A 683 4.84 1.58 22.59
C THR A 683 5.91 1.00 21.68
N ALA A 684 5.96 1.40 20.41
CA ALA A 684 7.06 1.01 19.52
C ALA A 684 8.43 1.45 20.06
N ILE A 685 8.53 2.67 20.60
CA ILE A 685 9.78 3.18 21.19
C ILE A 685 10.19 2.35 22.40
N LYS A 686 9.25 2.11 23.32
CA LYS A 686 9.48 1.38 24.57
C LYS A 686 9.84 -0.09 24.32
N THR A 687 9.17 -0.73 23.36
CA THR A 687 9.49 -2.09 22.91
C THR A 687 10.88 -2.13 22.26
N ALA A 688 11.19 -1.18 21.39
CA ALA A 688 12.52 -1.08 20.79
C ALA A 688 13.63 -0.80 21.81
N ASP A 689 13.36 -0.03 22.87
CA ASP A 689 14.28 0.18 23.99
C ASP A 689 14.58 -1.12 24.74
N ALA A 690 13.53 -1.89 25.09
CA ALA A 690 13.69 -3.19 25.75
C ALA A 690 14.51 -4.18 24.88
N ILE A 691 14.26 -4.21 23.58
CA ILE A 691 15.03 -5.03 22.63
C ILE A 691 16.48 -4.55 22.55
N ARG A 692 16.72 -3.23 22.50
CA ARG A 692 18.07 -2.67 22.51
C ARG A 692 18.84 -3.05 23.78
N GLN A 693 18.18 -3.13 24.93
CA GLN A 693 18.81 -3.64 26.17
C GLN A 693 19.13 -5.14 26.08
N ALA A 694 18.35 -5.92 25.33
CA ALA A 694 18.55 -7.34 25.13
C ALA A 694 19.58 -7.69 24.03
N MET A 695 20.14 -6.70 23.33
CA MET A 695 21.16 -6.93 22.30
C MET A 695 22.38 -7.67 22.85
N GLY A 696 22.80 -8.74 22.16
CA GLY A 696 23.83 -9.67 22.60
C GLY A 696 23.33 -10.68 23.65
N GLY A 697 22.06 -10.66 24.02
CA GLY A 697 21.45 -11.48 25.07
C GLY A 697 20.07 -12.01 24.67
N VAL A 698 19.22 -12.23 25.68
CA VAL A 698 17.87 -12.78 25.54
C VAL A 698 16.85 -11.77 26.04
N LEU A 699 15.85 -11.44 25.23
CA LEU A 699 14.63 -10.78 25.69
C LEU A 699 13.65 -11.86 26.16
N PHE A 700 13.42 -11.97 27.46
CA PHE A 700 12.45 -12.89 28.04
C PHE A 700 11.14 -12.16 28.30
N ILE A 701 10.09 -12.51 27.58
CA ILE A 701 8.75 -11.94 27.72
C ILE A 701 7.92 -12.91 28.56
N ASP A 702 7.70 -12.59 29.83
CA ASP A 702 6.82 -13.37 30.68
C ASP A 702 5.35 -13.03 30.41
N GLU A 703 4.50 -14.04 30.54
CA GLU A 703 3.08 -13.98 30.17
C GLU A 703 2.86 -13.30 28.81
N ALA A 704 3.62 -13.71 27.79
CA ALA A 704 3.64 -13.06 26.48
C ALA A 704 2.26 -13.00 25.80
N TYR A 705 1.38 -13.96 26.11
CA TYR A 705 -0.02 -13.92 25.69
C TYR A 705 -0.75 -12.65 26.12
N SER A 706 -0.33 -12.01 27.22
CA SER A 706 -0.88 -10.72 27.65
C SER A 706 -0.68 -9.63 26.62
N LEU A 707 0.33 -9.71 25.73
CA LEU A 707 0.51 -8.77 24.61
C LEU A 707 -0.55 -8.98 23.51
N ALA A 708 -1.00 -10.22 23.33
CA ALA A 708 -2.10 -10.57 22.43
C ALA A 708 -3.47 -10.39 23.08
N ASP A 709 -3.52 -10.30 24.40
CA ASP A 709 -4.75 -10.21 25.17
C ASP A 709 -5.46 -8.88 24.90
N SER A 710 -6.71 -9.00 24.45
CA SER A 710 -7.53 -7.94 23.87
C SER A 710 -8.40 -7.28 24.95
N GLY A 711 -7.71 -6.78 25.98
CA GLY A 711 -8.23 -5.66 26.76
C GLY A 711 -8.41 -4.44 25.87
N GLU A 712 -9.17 -3.45 26.34
CA GLU A 712 -9.58 -2.20 25.68
C GLU A 712 -8.46 -1.34 25.01
N ASN A 713 -7.21 -1.79 24.89
CA ASN A 713 -6.09 -1.03 24.32
C ASN A 713 -5.25 -1.84 23.29
N ASP A 714 -5.09 -1.31 22.05
CA ASP A 714 -4.35 -1.88 20.90
C ASP A 714 -2.84 -1.91 21.12
N PHE A 715 -2.32 -1.18 22.11
CA PHE A 715 -0.89 -1.03 22.30
C PHE A 715 -0.11 -2.36 22.36
N GLY A 716 -0.75 -3.47 22.77
CA GLY A 716 -0.14 -4.81 22.74
C GLY A 716 0.20 -5.32 21.32
N SER A 717 -0.63 -5.01 20.32
CA SER A 717 -0.36 -5.38 18.91
C SER A 717 0.81 -4.59 18.33
N GLU A 718 0.92 -3.30 18.65
CA GLU A 718 2.05 -2.43 18.26
C GLU A 718 3.39 -2.97 18.82
N ALA A 719 3.38 -3.48 20.05
CA ALA A 719 4.55 -4.13 20.65
C ALA A 719 4.93 -5.41 19.91
N ILE A 720 3.96 -6.25 19.52
CA ILE A 720 4.21 -7.47 18.74
C ILE A 720 4.79 -7.13 17.36
N GLU A 721 4.24 -6.16 16.64
CA GLU A 721 4.75 -5.75 15.33
C GLU A 721 6.17 -5.20 15.40
N THR A 722 6.45 -4.37 16.41
CA THR A 722 7.80 -3.86 16.67
C THR A 722 8.76 -4.99 17.00
N LEU A 723 8.35 -5.95 17.84
CA LEU A 723 9.15 -7.13 18.18
C LEU A 723 9.51 -7.93 16.93
N LEU A 724 8.51 -8.24 16.09
CA LEU A 724 8.68 -8.99 14.85
C LEU A 724 9.62 -8.30 13.86
N LYS A 725 9.46 -6.99 13.68
CA LYS A 725 10.37 -6.19 12.84
C LYS A 725 11.81 -6.25 13.34
N MET A 726 12.02 -6.09 14.64
CA MET A 726 13.36 -6.11 15.24
C MET A 726 13.99 -7.50 15.20
N MET A 727 13.21 -8.57 15.33
CA MET A 727 13.69 -9.95 15.12
C MET A 727 14.20 -10.16 13.69
N GLU A 728 13.58 -9.50 12.70
CA GLU A 728 14.00 -9.54 11.30
C GLU A 728 15.26 -8.69 11.05
N ASP A 729 15.22 -7.42 11.45
CA ASP A 729 16.27 -6.42 11.17
C ASP A 729 17.58 -6.73 11.92
N HIS A 730 17.52 -7.54 13.00
CA HIS A 730 18.64 -7.85 13.87
C HIS A 730 18.81 -9.35 14.16
N ARG A 731 18.56 -10.18 13.14
CA ARG A 731 18.73 -11.63 13.20
C ARG A 731 20.11 -12.02 13.72
N GLY A 732 20.15 -12.99 14.63
CA GLY A 732 21.40 -13.49 15.25
C GLY A 732 22.04 -12.55 16.26
N LYS A 733 21.56 -11.31 16.44
CA LYS A 733 22.12 -10.35 17.42
C LYS A 733 21.51 -10.50 18.82
N PHE A 734 20.33 -11.09 18.94
CA PHE A 734 19.65 -11.36 20.21
C PHE A 734 18.67 -12.53 20.06
N ALA A 735 18.25 -13.11 21.18
CA ALA A 735 17.21 -14.13 21.23
C ALA A 735 15.93 -13.55 21.86
N VAL A 736 14.78 -14.11 21.50
CA VAL A 736 13.49 -13.78 22.14
C VAL A 736 12.92 -15.06 22.72
N ILE A 737 12.61 -15.07 24.01
CA ILE A 737 11.92 -16.17 24.66
C ILE A 737 10.57 -15.67 25.14
N ALA A 738 9.49 -16.14 24.54
CA ALA A 738 8.13 -15.77 24.91
C ALA A 738 7.50 -16.90 25.74
N ALA A 739 7.11 -16.60 26.97
CA ALA A 739 6.65 -17.58 27.95
C ALA A 739 5.18 -17.36 28.36
N GLY A 740 4.46 -18.44 28.67
CA GLY A 740 3.10 -18.34 29.19
C GLY A 740 2.41 -19.69 29.43
N TYR A 741 1.10 -19.65 29.69
CA TYR A 741 0.29 -20.85 29.88
C TYR A 741 0.06 -21.58 28.56
N PRO A 742 -0.03 -22.93 28.54
CA PRO A 742 -0.15 -23.69 27.30
C PRO A 742 -1.29 -23.22 26.39
N ASP A 743 -2.50 -23.09 26.93
CA ASP A 743 -3.69 -22.68 26.15
C ASP A 743 -3.54 -21.24 25.62
N ASN A 744 -3.15 -20.30 26.49
CA ASN A 744 -2.99 -18.90 26.13
C ASN A 744 -1.85 -18.66 25.14
N MET A 745 -0.77 -19.46 25.21
CA MET A 745 0.34 -19.36 24.26
C MET A 745 -0.04 -19.88 22.88
N ASN A 746 -0.90 -20.88 22.79
CA ASN A 746 -1.47 -21.29 21.50
C ASN A 746 -2.26 -20.14 20.86
N GLU A 747 -3.03 -19.42 21.66
CA GLU A 747 -3.74 -18.21 21.21
C GLU A 747 -2.78 -17.08 20.85
N PHE A 748 -1.73 -16.84 21.65
CA PHE A 748 -0.68 -15.84 21.37
C PHE A 748 0.00 -16.09 20.02
N VAL A 749 0.40 -17.32 19.74
CA VAL A 749 1.06 -17.68 18.47
C VAL A 749 0.10 -17.57 17.30
N ARG A 750 -1.16 -18.02 17.48
CA ARG A 750 -2.23 -17.84 16.48
C ARG A 750 -2.66 -16.38 16.31
N SER A 751 -2.33 -15.54 17.29
CA SER A 751 -2.56 -14.12 17.19
C SER A 751 -1.77 -13.65 15.98
N ASN A 752 -0.43 -13.67 15.91
CA ASN A 752 0.27 -13.22 14.70
C ASN A 752 0.88 -14.39 13.91
N PRO A 753 0.56 -14.60 12.62
CA PRO A 753 1.28 -15.55 11.78
C PRO A 753 2.79 -15.32 11.75
N GLY A 754 3.23 -14.05 11.87
CA GLY A 754 4.65 -13.69 12.00
C GLY A 754 5.32 -14.23 13.27
N LEU A 755 4.57 -14.50 14.34
CA LEU A 755 5.10 -15.19 15.53
C LEU A 755 5.35 -16.66 15.20
N GLN A 756 4.41 -17.33 14.53
CA GLN A 756 4.57 -18.73 14.15
C GLN A 756 5.77 -18.96 13.21
N SER A 757 6.04 -18.01 12.30
CA SER A 757 7.15 -18.14 11.35
C SER A 757 8.54 -17.86 11.95
N ARG A 758 8.61 -17.01 12.99
CA ARG A 758 9.88 -16.58 13.63
C ARG A 758 10.23 -17.37 14.89
N PHE A 759 9.25 -17.95 15.57
CA PHE A 759 9.44 -18.88 16.68
C PHE A 759 9.34 -20.33 16.19
N ASP A 760 10.47 -20.91 15.78
CA ASP A 760 10.55 -22.27 15.24
C ASP A 760 10.64 -23.36 16.33
N ALA A 761 11.04 -23.00 17.55
CA ALA A 761 11.19 -23.90 18.68
C ALA A 761 10.14 -23.61 19.77
N THR A 762 9.51 -24.67 20.28
CA THR A 762 8.59 -24.60 21.42
C THR A 762 9.01 -25.62 22.49
N TYR A 763 9.33 -25.12 23.68
CA TYR A 763 9.59 -25.96 24.85
C TYR A 763 8.35 -26.02 25.74
N SER A 764 7.80 -27.22 25.88
CA SER A 764 6.68 -27.50 26.77
C SER A 764 7.21 -27.98 28.12
N LEU A 765 6.99 -27.20 29.17
CA LEU A 765 7.35 -27.52 30.55
C LEU A 765 6.10 -28.08 31.25
N PRO A 766 5.97 -29.42 31.37
CA PRO A 766 4.82 -30.02 32.04
C PRO A 766 4.83 -29.73 33.54
N ASP A 767 3.67 -29.92 34.17
CA ASP A 767 3.59 -29.95 35.62
C ASP A 767 4.46 -31.07 36.18
N TYR A 768 5.16 -30.77 37.28
CA TYR A 768 5.98 -31.76 37.97
C TYR A 768 5.12 -32.90 38.51
N SER A 769 5.66 -34.11 38.43
CA SER A 769 5.16 -35.28 39.14
C SER A 769 5.35 -35.13 40.66
N TYR A 770 4.69 -35.97 41.46
CA TYR A 770 4.82 -35.88 42.91
C TYR A 770 6.27 -36.14 43.35
N GLU A 771 6.97 -37.06 42.68
CA GLU A 771 8.37 -37.41 42.94
C GLU A 771 9.28 -36.21 42.69
N GLU A 772 9.02 -35.48 41.61
CA GLU A 772 9.76 -34.28 41.24
C GLU A 772 9.47 -33.13 42.22
N LEU A 773 8.21 -32.91 42.62
CA LEU A 773 7.85 -31.93 43.65
C LEU A 773 8.50 -32.26 44.99
N TYR A 774 8.54 -33.54 45.37
CA TYR A 774 9.18 -33.99 46.60
C TYR A 774 10.69 -33.72 46.56
N THR A 775 11.34 -34.06 45.45
CA THR A 775 12.77 -33.77 45.23
C THR A 775 13.05 -32.26 45.32
N ILE A 776 12.15 -31.42 44.77
CA ILE A 776 12.25 -29.96 44.89
C ILE A 776 12.13 -29.52 46.36
N ALA A 777 11.21 -30.12 47.12
CA ALA A 777 11.01 -29.81 48.53
C ALA A 777 12.24 -30.16 49.38
N GLU A 778 12.81 -31.34 49.17
CA GLU A 778 14.04 -31.79 49.82
C GLU A 778 15.21 -30.84 49.53
N LYS A 779 15.40 -30.47 48.25
CA LYS A 779 16.44 -29.51 47.87
C LYS A 779 16.26 -28.15 48.55
N GLN A 780 15.03 -27.66 48.69
CA GLN A 780 14.76 -26.39 49.36
C GLN A 780 14.96 -26.46 50.88
N LEU A 781 14.56 -27.56 51.52
CA LEU A 781 14.83 -27.79 52.95
C LEU A 781 16.33 -27.87 53.23
N ALA A 782 17.09 -28.52 52.34
CA ALA A 782 18.54 -28.60 52.43
C ALA A 782 19.23 -27.21 52.35
N LEU A 783 18.67 -26.24 51.62
CA LEU A 783 19.18 -24.85 51.61
C LEU A 783 19.02 -24.15 52.97
N HIS A 784 18.09 -24.62 53.79
CA HIS A 784 17.91 -24.19 55.18
C HIS A 784 18.65 -25.08 56.18
N GLU A 785 19.50 -25.99 55.70
CA GLU A 785 20.21 -26.99 56.52
C GLU A 785 19.27 -27.93 57.31
N LEU A 786 18.03 -28.10 56.84
CA LEU A 786 17.01 -28.91 57.50
C LEU A 786 16.83 -30.27 56.83
N LEU A 787 16.63 -31.30 57.65
CA LEU A 787 16.37 -32.68 57.25
C LEU A 787 14.99 -33.15 57.73
N LEU A 788 14.33 -34.02 56.98
CA LEU A 788 13.06 -34.63 57.37
C LEU A 788 13.33 -35.90 58.18
N ASN A 789 12.66 -36.06 59.32
CA ASN A 789 12.58 -37.38 59.94
C ASN A 789 11.61 -38.30 59.15
N SER A 790 11.60 -39.60 59.43
CA SER A 790 10.82 -40.58 58.66
C SER A 790 9.32 -40.29 58.59
N GLU A 791 8.73 -39.79 59.69
CA GLU A 791 7.30 -39.47 59.77
C GLU A 791 6.97 -38.18 59.01
N ALA A 792 7.80 -37.14 59.13
CA ALA A 792 7.67 -35.90 58.39
C ALA A 792 7.83 -36.13 56.88
N ALA A 793 8.79 -36.98 56.49
CA ALA A 793 8.99 -37.38 55.09
C ALA A 793 7.72 -38.02 54.51
N ALA A 794 7.12 -38.99 55.21
CA ALA A 794 5.89 -39.64 54.77
C ALA A 794 4.70 -38.67 54.68
N SER A 795 4.55 -37.78 55.68
CA SER A 795 3.49 -36.77 55.71
C SER A 795 3.63 -35.75 54.57
N LEU A 796 4.86 -35.31 54.26
CA LEU A 796 5.13 -34.43 53.12
C LEU A 796 4.83 -35.12 51.78
N SER A 797 5.20 -36.40 51.63
CA SER A 797 4.89 -37.17 50.43
C SER A 797 3.38 -37.27 50.21
N ASP A 798 2.60 -37.59 51.26
CA ASP A 798 1.13 -37.65 51.18
C ASP A 798 0.54 -36.27 50.82
N TYR A 799 1.02 -35.20 51.45
CA TYR A 799 0.58 -33.84 51.15
C TYR A 799 0.80 -33.46 49.67
N LEU A 800 1.99 -33.73 49.14
CA LEU A 800 2.32 -33.43 47.74
C LEU A 800 1.57 -34.34 46.77
N ASN A 801 1.38 -35.62 47.10
CA ASN A 801 0.58 -36.51 46.26
C ASN A 801 -0.87 -36.04 46.17
N ARG A 802 -1.50 -35.68 47.30
CA ARG A 802 -2.85 -35.09 47.31
C ARG A 802 -2.91 -33.76 46.56
N ALA A 803 -1.87 -32.94 46.60
CA ALA A 803 -1.79 -31.72 45.80
C ALA A 803 -1.76 -32.01 44.30
N CYS A 804 -1.01 -33.04 43.87
CA CYS A 804 -0.98 -33.49 42.47
C CYS A 804 -2.33 -34.06 42.01
N GLU A 805 -3.01 -34.86 42.84
CA GLU A 805 -4.33 -35.42 42.51
C GLU A 805 -5.40 -34.34 42.33
N ASN A 806 -5.31 -33.25 43.09
CA ASN A 806 -6.24 -32.12 43.05
C ASN A 806 -5.77 -30.94 42.17
N ARG A 807 -4.73 -31.14 41.35
CA ARG A 807 -4.16 -30.05 40.54
C ARG A 807 -5.12 -29.60 39.45
N ASP A 808 -5.20 -28.29 39.25
CA ASP A 808 -5.90 -27.67 38.12
C ASP A 808 -4.90 -27.05 37.14
N LYS A 809 -5.41 -26.41 36.09
CA LYS A 809 -4.59 -25.75 35.06
C LYS A 809 -3.83 -24.51 35.55
N PHE A 810 -3.97 -24.12 36.81
CA PHE A 810 -3.28 -23.00 37.43
C PHE A 810 -2.34 -23.45 38.56
N PHE A 811 -2.07 -24.75 38.66
CA PHE A 811 -1.26 -25.32 39.71
C PHE A 811 0.15 -24.70 39.76
N GLY A 812 0.57 -24.28 40.96
CA GLY A 812 1.77 -23.48 41.17
C GLY A 812 3.10 -24.23 41.15
N ASN A 813 3.12 -25.56 41.01
CA ASN A 813 4.35 -26.37 40.87
C ASN A 813 5.44 -26.02 41.91
N ALA A 814 6.67 -25.68 41.50
CA ALA A 814 7.75 -25.36 42.43
C ALA A 814 7.45 -24.11 43.30
N ARG A 815 6.56 -23.20 42.84
CA ARG A 815 6.08 -22.08 43.67
C ARG A 815 5.17 -22.59 44.79
N PHE A 816 4.32 -23.58 44.52
CA PHE A 816 3.51 -24.25 45.55
C PHE A 816 4.40 -24.97 46.57
N VAL A 817 5.40 -25.73 46.11
CA VAL A 817 6.37 -26.39 47.01
C VAL A 817 7.14 -25.38 47.85
N ARG A 818 7.55 -24.24 47.27
CA ARG A 818 8.22 -23.18 48.02
C ARG A 818 7.36 -22.65 49.16
N GLN A 819 6.09 -22.37 48.90
CA GLN A 819 5.16 -21.91 49.94
C GLN A 819 4.99 -22.96 51.04
N ALA A 820 4.89 -24.24 50.67
CA ALA A 820 4.81 -25.33 51.63
C ALA A 820 6.09 -25.44 52.48
N VAL A 821 7.27 -25.41 51.85
CA VAL A 821 8.56 -25.46 52.56
C VAL A 821 8.75 -24.25 53.45
N GLU A 822 8.45 -23.03 53.00
CA GLU A 822 8.50 -21.83 53.83
C GLU A 822 7.59 -21.94 55.07
N ALA A 823 6.39 -22.52 54.91
CA ALA A 823 5.50 -22.77 56.03
C ALA A 823 6.08 -23.81 57.01
N ILE A 824 6.69 -24.89 56.51
CA ILE A 824 7.36 -25.92 57.31
C ILE A 824 8.54 -25.32 58.08
N VAL A 825 9.42 -24.58 57.40
CA VAL A 825 10.60 -23.91 57.97
C VAL A 825 10.17 -22.93 59.06
N ASN A 826 9.16 -22.09 58.79
CA ASN A 826 8.65 -21.15 59.79
C ASN A 826 8.09 -21.86 61.02
N ARG A 827 7.37 -22.97 60.85
CA ARG A 827 6.85 -23.75 61.98
C ARG A 827 7.97 -24.40 62.79
N GLN A 828 8.99 -24.94 62.11
CA GLN A 828 10.17 -25.48 62.78
C GLN A 828 10.89 -24.38 63.58
N TYR A 829 11.07 -23.19 63.01
CA TYR A 829 11.65 -22.05 63.73
C TYR A 829 10.81 -21.59 64.91
N LEU A 830 9.48 -21.54 64.78
CA LEU A 830 8.58 -21.21 65.89
C LEU A 830 8.64 -22.27 67.00
N ARG A 831 8.68 -23.55 66.64
CA ARG A 831 8.87 -24.67 67.57
C ARG A 831 10.20 -24.55 68.31
N MET A 832 11.29 -24.23 67.61
CA MET A 832 12.60 -24.00 68.23
C MET A 832 12.64 -22.74 69.09
N ALA A 833 11.96 -21.67 68.67
CA ALA A 833 11.88 -20.41 69.41
C ALA A 833 11.15 -20.56 70.76
N ALA A 834 10.16 -21.46 70.83
CA ALA A 834 9.42 -21.77 72.05
C ALA A 834 10.25 -22.55 73.11
N LEU A 835 11.37 -23.16 72.72
CA LEU A 835 12.29 -23.86 73.63
C LEU A 835 13.30 -22.89 74.27
N THR A 836 13.72 -23.16 75.52
CA THR A 836 14.83 -22.43 76.14
C THR A 836 16.14 -22.74 75.43
N LYS A 837 17.17 -21.89 75.59
CA LYS A 837 18.45 -22.03 74.87
C LYS A 837 19.12 -23.38 75.15
N GLU A 838 18.98 -23.90 76.37
CA GLU A 838 19.55 -25.16 76.83
C GLU A 838 18.84 -26.39 76.24
N GLN A 839 17.60 -26.23 75.80
CA GLN A 839 16.77 -27.30 75.20
C GLN A 839 16.96 -27.43 73.69
N ARG A 840 17.63 -26.48 73.03
CA ARG A 840 17.91 -26.49 71.58
C ARG A 840 19.16 -27.31 71.29
N THR A 841 19.00 -28.63 71.17
CA THR A 841 20.10 -29.50 70.75
C THR A 841 20.40 -29.32 69.25
N PRO A 842 21.65 -29.56 68.80
CA PRO A 842 21.99 -29.51 67.38
C PRO A 842 21.09 -30.41 66.51
N GLU A 843 20.70 -31.57 67.05
CA GLU A 843 19.77 -32.49 66.39
C GLU A 843 18.37 -31.87 66.23
N LEU A 844 17.79 -31.27 67.27
CA LEU A 844 16.47 -30.63 67.18
C LEU A 844 16.46 -29.43 66.20
N LEU A 845 17.56 -28.70 66.12
CA LEU A 845 17.72 -27.58 65.20
C LEU A 845 17.78 -28.02 63.73
N GLN A 846 18.22 -29.25 63.48
CA GLN A 846 18.41 -29.79 62.13
C GLN A 846 17.20 -30.53 61.58
N TYR A 847 16.29 -31.05 62.42
CA TYR A 847 15.18 -31.90 61.97
C TYR A 847 13.80 -31.23 61.96
N VAL A 848 13.12 -31.37 60.83
CA VAL A 848 11.68 -31.18 60.65
C VAL A 848 10.95 -32.44 61.11
N THR A 849 9.92 -32.24 61.92
CA THR A 849 9.11 -33.30 62.52
C THR A 849 7.68 -33.26 61.99
N LEU A 850 6.91 -34.32 62.27
CA LEU A 850 5.51 -34.44 61.85
C LEU A 850 4.65 -33.22 62.27
N ALA A 851 4.87 -32.70 63.48
CA ALA A 851 4.16 -31.52 64.01
C ALA A 851 4.35 -30.24 63.18
N ASP A 852 5.46 -30.15 62.42
CA ASP A 852 5.74 -29.00 61.56
C ASP A 852 4.92 -29.07 60.24
N ILE A 853 4.41 -30.24 59.87
CA ILE A 853 3.76 -30.54 58.58
C ILE A 853 2.25 -30.76 58.71
N GLU A 854 1.76 -31.41 59.77
CA GLU A 854 0.35 -31.85 59.92
C GLU A 854 -0.69 -30.74 59.73
N GLN A 855 -0.33 -29.48 59.98
CA GLN A 855 -1.23 -28.33 59.82
C GLN A 855 -1.19 -27.71 58.42
N LEU A 856 -0.46 -28.29 57.45
CA LEU A 856 -0.48 -27.81 56.07
C LEU A 856 -1.85 -28.09 55.45
N GLN A 857 -2.51 -27.03 54.99
CA GLN A 857 -3.76 -27.14 54.26
C GLN A 857 -3.48 -27.06 52.76
N LEU A 858 -4.26 -27.80 51.98
CA LEU A 858 -4.28 -27.59 50.53
C LEU A 858 -5.03 -26.28 50.24
N PRO A 859 -4.59 -25.49 49.24
CA PRO A 859 -5.34 -24.34 48.78
C PRO A 859 -6.76 -24.76 48.37
N GLU A 860 -7.79 -24.00 48.76
CA GLU A 860 -9.15 -24.26 48.28
C GLU A 860 -9.19 -24.10 46.75
N ALA A 861 -9.60 -25.16 46.03
CA ALA A 861 -9.83 -25.08 44.59
C ALA A 861 -10.86 -23.97 44.32
N SER A 862 -10.53 -23.06 43.39
CA SER A 862 -11.33 -21.87 43.08
C SER A 862 -12.71 -22.25 42.51
N ARG A 863 -13.67 -22.61 43.36
CA ARG A 863 -15.07 -22.81 42.96
C ARG A 863 -15.64 -21.45 42.56
N ARG A 864 -15.71 -21.18 41.25
CA ARG A 864 -16.50 -20.05 40.72
C ARG A 864 -17.94 -20.19 41.24
N ARG A 865 -18.35 -19.26 42.11
CA ARG A 865 -19.77 -19.02 42.40
C ARG A 865 -20.46 -18.65 41.09
N SER A 866 -21.30 -19.52 40.55
CA SER A 866 -22.23 -19.15 39.49
C SER A 866 -23.21 -18.12 40.06
N ILE A 867 -23.10 -16.87 39.64
CA ILE A 867 -24.13 -15.86 39.89
C ILE A 867 -25.31 -16.22 38.99
N GLY A 868 -26.26 -16.97 39.54
CA GLY A 868 -27.54 -17.24 38.89
C GLY A 868 -28.43 -16.01 38.98
N PHE A 869 -28.73 -15.38 37.84
CA PHE A 869 -29.86 -14.45 37.77
C PHE A 869 -31.15 -15.27 37.72
N LYS A 870 -32.00 -15.11 38.75
CA LYS A 870 -33.40 -15.53 38.70
C LYS A 870 -34.12 -14.64 37.68
N GLN A 871 -34.76 -15.24 36.69
CA GLN A 871 -35.77 -14.59 35.86
C GLN A 871 -36.95 -14.16 36.75
N HIS A 872 -37.26 -12.87 36.73
CA HIS A 872 -38.60 -12.33 36.95
C HIS A 872 -38.82 -11.15 36.01
#